data_AF-A0A7X8ULW2-F1
#
_entry.id   AF-A0A7X8ULW2-F1
#
_cell.length_a   1.000
_cell.length_b   1.000
_cell.length_c   1.000
_cell.angle_alpha   90.00
_cell.angle_beta   90.00
_cell.angle_gamma   90.00
#
_symmetry.space_group_name_H-M   'P 1'
#
loop_
_entity.id
_entity.type
_entity.pdbx_description
1 polymer ?
#
loop_
_entity_poly.entity_id
_entity_poly.type
_entity_poly.pdbx_seq_one_letter_code
_entity_poly.pdbx_strand_id
1 'polypeptide(L)'
;LDERPLRADNEINPDVVGYIFEKYINQKQMGAYYTKEDITEYISKNTIIPFLFDAAQKKCAIAFQPDSALWRLLRDTPDRYIYPAVRHGVVDDHGNVIPLPKQIEAGVKDVAKRDGWNKTADDPFGLPTETWREHIARRQRCLDIRAKLSKGEVHQINDLITLNLDIWQFARDAIVNAEGPELLRAFWHAIEKVTVLDPTCGSGAFLFAALRILETLYSDCLERMERFVEDLAAPGSTPGKHHPEQYSDFKKVLDQLAKHPNERYFILKSIIINNLFGVDIMEEAVEICKLRLFLKLVAQVEKVSQIEPLPDIDFNIRAGNTLVGYATLDQVRKSQEGKLGFTDKLVKRIEEDAEMVEKAFRQFRAQQTTHGGKVTVKDKQELRTRLAKLDAELDRYLAGEYGISRDNYRSQAAYDEAFTKWKTSHEPFHWFVEFYGIMKAGGFDIIIGNPPYLEARQVNYSPRSFRTCDSAAIHAMCVERSISILQPAGATSMIVPLALVSTQRMTVVQKLLEHDASTWYANFAWRPGKLFDTVNRALTIFVACRGSEAHSYSTNYQKWNSDTRSDLVPTIRYCSIPRDRDSFWAPKLGCDVEQLILSKLLNVKKRMSDYVGRSANHIYYRTTGGLYWKVFTDFAPEFKCNGKRGHSSRETTISVTQARHVRPTIALLSSNLFWWWYTITSNLRDLNPSDIQGFPVPDTVLDDKQIGALGAKYLRDLQANSTMLVRQQKQTGKTETQCFKIQLSKPIIDEIDHVLAKHYGFTDEELDFLINYDVKYRVGDDGDDE
;
A
#
# COMPACT_ATOMS: atom_id res chain seq x y z
N LEU A 1 18.53 10.44 -0.59
CA LEU A 1 19.15 9.43 0.29
C LEU A 1 20.22 10.16 1.09
N ASP A 2 19.80 10.69 2.25
CA ASP A 2 20.48 11.70 3.09
C ASP A 2 20.68 13.07 2.41
N GLU A 3 19.98 14.11 2.89
CA GLU A 3 20.27 15.51 2.52
C GLU A 3 21.42 16.11 3.35
N ARG A 4 22.00 15.35 4.28
CA ARG A 4 23.27 15.74 4.87
C ARG A 4 24.40 15.24 3.97
N PRO A 5 25.31 16.13 3.52
CA PRO A 5 26.49 15.68 2.80
C PRO A 5 27.30 14.77 3.74
N LEU A 6 27.44 13.50 3.36
CA LEU A 6 28.43 12.60 3.97
C LEU A 6 29.79 13.30 3.87
N ARG A 7 30.44 13.57 5.01
CA ARG A 7 31.76 14.18 5.02
C ARG A 7 32.86 13.19 4.62
N ALA A 8 32.60 11.87 4.66
CA ALA A 8 33.48 10.81 4.19
C ALA A 8 32.74 9.45 4.04
N ASP A 9 33.29 8.54 3.21
CA ASP A 9 32.77 7.19 2.93
C ASP A 9 32.74 6.22 4.14
N ASN A 10 33.13 6.67 5.34
CA ASN A 10 33.28 5.85 6.56
C ASN A 10 32.33 6.21 7.72
N GLU A 11 31.24 6.96 7.47
CA GLU A 11 30.27 7.32 8.52
C GLU A 11 29.10 6.33 8.61
N ILE A 12 28.78 5.87 9.82
CA ILE A 12 27.65 4.98 10.11
C ILE A 12 26.38 5.83 10.31
N ASN A 13 25.47 5.83 9.33
CA ASN A 13 24.12 6.41 9.44
C ASN A 13 23.10 5.29 9.80
N PRO A 14 22.14 5.54 10.73
CA PRO A 14 21.01 4.63 10.99
C PRO A 14 20.33 4.03 9.75
N ASP A 15 20.22 4.78 8.65
CA ASP A 15 19.61 4.32 7.41
C ASP A 15 20.49 3.34 6.64
N VAL A 16 21.80 3.54 6.68
CA VAL A 16 22.80 2.60 6.13
C VAL A 16 22.76 1.27 6.91
N VAL A 17 22.66 1.33 8.24
CA VAL A 17 22.53 0.14 9.09
C VAL A 17 21.27 -0.66 8.76
N GLY A 18 20.11 0.01 8.67
CA GLY A 18 18.84 -0.65 8.32
C GLY A 18 18.87 -1.27 6.92
N TYR A 19 19.39 -0.52 5.93
CA TYR A 19 19.54 -1.00 4.55
C TYR A 19 20.46 -2.22 4.45
N ILE A 20 21.62 -2.20 5.11
CA ILE A 20 22.55 -3.34 5.12
C ILE A 20 21.89 -4.57 5.75
N PHE A 21 21.27 -4.42 6.93
CA PHE A 21 20.63 -5.54 7.60
C PHE A 21 19.56 -6.20 6.71
N GLU A 22 18.66 -5.41 6.13
CA GLU A 22 17.57 -5.96 5.34
C GLU A 22 18.02 -6.55 4.00
N LYS A 23 19.03 -5.95 3.35
CA LYS A 23 19.58 -6.45 2.09
C LYS A 23 20.33 -7.77 2.26
N TYR A 24 21.08 -7.94 3.35
CA TYR A 24 21.98 -9.08 3.52
C TYR A 24 21.41 -10.21 4.39
N ILE A 25 20.53 -9.90 5.36
CA ILE A 25 20.01 -10.87 6.33
C ILE A 25 18.54 -11.20 6.06
N ASN A 26 17.65 -10.19 5.99
CA ASN A 26 16.20 -10.42 5.98
C ASN A 26 15.64 -10.93 4.63
N GLN A 27 16.17 -10.43 3.50
CA GLN A 27 15.67 -10.78 2.16
C GLN A 27 15.80 -12.26 1.78
N LYS A 28 16.80 -12.99 2.30
CA LYS A 28 17.06 -14.38 1.88
C LYS A 28 16.25 -15.43 2.65
N GLN A 29 15.78 -15.13 3.86
CA GLN A 29 15.15 -16.13 4.73
C GLN A 29 13.63 -15.95 4.88
N MET A 30 13.11 -14.72 4.94
CA MET A 30 11.72 -14.47 5.41
C MET A 30 10.81 -13.73 4.42
N GLY A 31 11.31 -13.33 3.25
CA GLY A 31 10.49 -12.65 2.23
C GLY A 31 10.02 -11.24 2.62
N ALA A 32 10.71 -10.59 3.56
CA ALA A 32 10.58 -9.18 3.90
C ALA A 32 11.60 -8.34 3.10
N TYR A 33 11.21 -7.14 2.67
CA TYR A 33 12.00 -6.29 1.76
C TYR A 33 12.17 -4.88 2.30
N TYR A 34 13.36 -4.31 2.07
CA TYR A 34 13.63 -2.93 2.40
C TYR A 34 12.72 -1.97 1.65
N THR A 35 12.01 -1.17 2.43
CA THR A 35 11.00 -0.26 1.94
C THR A 35 11.56 1.15 1.91
N LYS A 36 11.70 1.69 0.69
CA LYS A 36 12.22 3.03 0.44
C LYS A 36 11.26 4.11 0.98
N GLU A 37 11.83 5.28 1.27
CA GLU A 37 11.17 6.40 1.95
C GLU A 37 9.92 6.91 1.23
N ASP A 38 9.89 6.89 -0.11
CA ASP A 38 8.73 7.28 -0.90
C ASP A 38 7.49 6.43 -0.60
N ILE A 39 7.69 5.13 -0.36
CA ILE A 39 6.62 4.18 -0.04
C ILE A 39 6.24 4.27 1.44
N THR A 40 7.22 4.31 2.35
CA THR A 40 6.91 4.42 3.79
C THR A 40 6.24 5.75 4.11
N GLU A 41 6.68 6.85 3.50
CA GLU A 41 6.03 8.15 3.64
C GLU A 41 4.60 8.12 3.12
N TYR A 42 4.38 7.61 1.90
CA TYR A 42 3.05 7.55 1.31
C TYR A 42 2.05 6.80 2.20
N ILE A 43 2.46 5.63 2.71
CA ILE A 43 1.65 4.81 3.61
C ILE A 43 1.40 5.54 4.93
N SER A 44 2.44 6.10 5.55
CA SER A 44 2.33 6.73 6.87
C SER A 44 1.51 8.03 6.83
N LYS A 45 1.71 8.91 5.84
CA LYS A 45 0.98 10.20 5.80
C LYS A 45 -0.50 10.02 5.49
N ASN A 46 -0.83 9.09 4.60
CA ASN A 46 -2.22 8.79 4.23
C ASN A 46 -2.96 7.90 5.25
N THR A 47 -2.34 7.54 6.38
CA THR A 47 -3.00 6.83 7.48
C THR A 47 -2.98 7.63 8.79
N ILE A 48 -1.82 8.21 9.14
CA ILE A 48 -1.65 8.98 10.38
C ILE A 48 -2.47 10.27 10.32
N ILE A 49 -2.36 11.05 9.25
CA ILE A 49 -2.98 12.37 9.20
C ILE A 49 -4.51 12.29 9.20
N PRO A 50 -5.16 11.45 8.37
CA PRO A 50 -6.62 11.27 8.45
C PRO A 50 -7.09 10.90 9.84
N PHE A 51 -6.41 9.96 10.51
CA PHE A 51 -6.75 9.58 11.88
C PHE A 51 -6.66 10.75 12.86
N LEU A 52 -5.59 11.54 12.80
CA LEU A 52 -5.42 12.73 13.65
C LEU A 52 -6.50 13.78 13.40
N PHE A 53 -6.87 13.99 12.13
CA PHE A 53 -7.93 14.91 11.74
C PHE A 53 -9.30 14.43 12.25
N ASP A 54 -9.62 13.15 12.12
CA ASP A 54 -10.87 12.58 12.64
C ASP A 54 -10.93 12.67 14.18
N ALA A 55 -9.81 12.41 14.85
CA ALA A 55 -9.69 12.56 16.30
C ALA A 55 -9.86 14.02 16.74
N ALA A 56 -9.30 14.98 16.00
CA ALA A 56 -9.44 16.39 16.26
C ALA A 56 -10.88 16.89 15.98
N GLN A 57 -11.50 16.45 14.88
CA GLN A 57 -12.88 16.78 14.52
C GLN A 57 -13.87 16.35 15.59
N LYS A 58 -13.68 15.16 16.18
CA LYS A 58 -14.51 14.68 17.31
C LYS A 58 -14.49 15.63 18.52
N LYS A 59 -13.39 16.36 18.72
CA LYS A 59 -13.24 17.32 19.83
C LYS A 59 -13.57 18.77 19.45
N CYS A 60 -13.44 19.12 18.18
CA CYS A 60 -13.61 20.49 17.69
C CYS A 60 -14.38 20.55 16.36
N ALA A 61 -15.60 20.00 16.32
CA ALA A 61 -16.38 19.86 15.08
C ALA A 61 -16.63 21.17 14.32
N ILE A 62 -16.68 22.31 15.03
CA ILE A 62 -16.89 23.65 14.43
C ILE A 62 -15.74 24.01 13.48
N ALA A 63 -14.50 23.66 13.82
CA ALA A 63 -13.33 23.96 13.01
C ALA A 63 -13.29 23.18 11.68
N PHE A 64 -14.09 22.13 11.54
CA PHE A 64 -14.14 21.25 10.37
C PHE A 64 -15.39 21.46 9.50
N GLN A 65 -16.24 22.44 9.81
CA GLN A 65 -17.36 22.81 8.93
C GLN A 65 -16.83 23.29 7.58
N PRO A 66 -17.47 23.01 6.44
CA PRO A 66 -16.94 23.30 5.09
C PRO A 66 -16.46 24.76 4.87
N ASP A 67 -17.05 25.71 5.59
CA ASP A 67 -16.81 27.15 5.43
C ASP A 67 -15.68 27.67 6.36
N SER A 68 -15.12 26.79 7.19
CA SER A 68 -14.14 27.12 8.23
C SER A 68 -12.81 27.59 7.65
N ALA A 69 -12.01 28.24 8.50
CA ALA A 69 -10.65 28.68 8.15
C ALA A 69 -9.75 27.51 7.71
N LEU A 70 -9.98 26.31 8.25
CA LEU A 70 -9.23 25.10 7.88
C LEU A 70 -9.36 24.80 6.38
N TRP A 71 -10.58 24.76 5.85
CA TRP A 71 -10.81 24.44 4.44
C TRP A 71 -10.58 25.65 3.51
N ARG A 72 -10.54 26.88 4.05
CA ARG A 72 -10.12 28.06 3.28
C ARG A 72 -8.67 27.96 2.82
N LEU A 73 -7.79 27.29 3.57
CA LEU A 73 -6.41 27.05 3.14
C LEU A 73 -6.35 26.49 1.71
N LEU A 74 -7.17 25.47 1.44
CA LEU A 74 -7.28 24.83 0.12
C LEU A 74 -7.86 25.78 -0.95
N ARG A 75 -8.85 26.60 -0.58
CA ARG A 75 -9.51 27.55 -1.50
C ARG A 75 -8.60 28.70 -1.90
N ASP A 76 -7.89 29.27 -0.92
CA ASP A 76 -7.14 30.51 -1.07
C ASP A 76 -5.77 30.26 -1.69
N THR A 77 -5.16 29.08 -1.44
CA THR A 77 -3.83 28.72 -1.95
C THR A 77 -3.78 27.28 -2.51
N PRO A 78 -4.58 26.95 -3.54
CA PRO A 78 -4.72 25.56 -4.02
C PRO A 78 -3.39 24.95 -4.50
N ASP A 79 -2.56 25.73 -5.19
CA ASP A 79 -1.28 25.25 -5.75
C ASP A 79 -0.26 24.81 -4.68
N ARG A 80 -0.41 25.27 -3.43
CA ARG A 80 0.43 24.87 -2.29
C ARG A 80 0.26 23.39 -1.94
N TYR A 81 -0.91 22.82 -2.22
CA TYR A 81 -1.28 21.45 -1.86
C TYR A 81 -1.24 20.50 -3.05
N ILE A 82 -1.00 21.01 -4.26
CA ILE A 82 -0.81 20.19 -5.46
C ILE A 82 0.68 19.95 -5.64
N TYR A 83 1.07 18.68 -5.70
CA TYR A 83 2.47 18.29 -5.85
C TYR A 83 3.15 18.97 -7.06
N PRO A 84 4.43 19.38 -6.94
CA PRO A 84 5.16 20.03 -8.04
C PRO A 84 5.12 19.23 -9.35
N ALA A 85 5.27 17.90 -9.29
CA ALA A 85 5.19 17.03 -10.47
C ALA A 85 3.85 17.13 -11.21
N VAL A 86 2.73 17.33 -10.49
CA VAL A 86 1.40 17.48 -11.10
C VAL A 86 1.28 18.85 -11.78
N ARG A 87 1.86 19.90 -11.21
CA ARG A 87 1.82 21.28 -11.74
C ARG A 87 2.86 21.57 -12.83
N HIS A 88 3.91 20.77 -12.93
CA HIS A 88 5.04 20.98 -13.84
C HIS A 88 4.57 21.18 -15.29
N GLY A 89 4.95 22.30 -15.92
CA GLY A 89 4.52 22.60 -17.30
C GLY A 89 3.04 22.92 -17.48
N VAL A 90 2.28 23.05 -16.38
CA VAL A 90 0.85 23.38 -16.39
C VAL A 90 0.61 24.77 -15.81
N VAL A 91 1.26 25.08 -14.69
CA VAL A 91 1.12 26.32 -13.93
C VAL A 91 2.50 26.93 -13.72
N ASP A 92 2.67 28.22 -13.99
CA ASP A 92 3.90 28.95 -13.71
C ASP A 92 4.05 29.32 -12.21
N ASP A 93 5.19 29.88 -11.83
CA ASP A 93 5.46 30.30 -10.45
C ASP A 93 4.54 31.43 -9.94
N HIS A 94 3.78 32.07 -10.85
CA HIS A 94 2.82 33.12 -10.55
C HIS A 94 1.36 32.60 -10.51
N GLY A 95 1.14 31.30 -10.69
CA GLY A 95 -0.20 30.67 -10.67
C GLY A 95 -0.94 30.72 -12.02
N ASN A 96 -0.33 31.27 -13.08
CA ASN A 96 -0.95 31.34 -14.39
C ASN A 96 -0.86 30.01 -15.12
N VAL A 97 -1.92 29.68 -15.87
CA VAL A 97 -1.94 28.46 -16.69
C VAL A 97 -1.08 28.68 -17.93
N ILE A 98 -0.06 27.82 -18.12
CA ILE A 98 0.85 27.88 -19.26
C ILE A 98 0.09 27.50 -20.54
N PRO A 99 0.06 28.33 -21.60
CA PRO A 99 -0.63 27.99 -22.84
C PRO A 99 -0.02 26.78 -23.55
N LEU A 100 -0.86 25.95 -24.18
CA LEU A 100 -0.40 24.81 -24.98
C LEU A 100 0.12 25.26 -26.35
N PRO A 101 1.06 24.53 -26.96
CA PRO A 101 1.36 24.71 -28.38
C PRO A 101 0.10 24.51 -29.25
N LYS A 102 -0.11 25.38 -30.23
CA LYS A 102 -1.33 25.38 -31.08
C LYS A 102 -1.65 24.01 -31.70
N GLN A 103 -0.62 23.25 -32.06
CA GLN A 103 -0.76 21.91 -32.65
C GLN A 103 -1.34 20.91 -31.65
N ILE A 104 -0.90 20.95 -30.40
CA ILE A 104 -1.40 20.08 -29.33
C ILE A 104 -2.78 20.54 -28.87
N GLU A 105 -2.98 21.86 -28.71
CA GLU A 105 -4.26 22.46 -28.29
C GLU A 105 -5.42 22.06 -29.22
N ALA A 106 -5.17 22.02 -30.54
CA ALA A 106 -6.16 21.63 -31.52
C ALA A 106 -6.74 20.21 -31.29
N GLY A 107 -5.93 19.30 -30.75
CA GLY A 107 -6.30 17.91 -30.47
C GLY A 107 -7.05 17.69 -29.15
N VAL A 108 -7.15 18.70 -28.28
CA VAL A 108 -7.78 18.58 -26.96
C VAL A 108 -9.28 18.34 -27.09
N LYS A 109 -9.95 19.06 -27.99
CA LYS A 109 -11.40 18.95 -28.23
C LYS A 109 -11.77 18.12 -29.47
N ASP A 110 -10.78 17.73 -30.26
CA ASP A 110 -10.98 17.10 -31.56
C ASP A 110 -9.93 15.99 -31.76
N VAL A 111 -10.36 14.74 -31.58
CA VAL A 111 -9.50 13.55 -31.66
C VAL A 111 -8.78 13.47 -33.02
N ALA A 112 -9.43 13.90 -34.11
CA ALA A 112 -8.86 13.85 -35.45
C ALA A 112 -7.65 14.78 -35.63
N LYS A 113 -7.42 15.70 -34.68
CA LYS A 113 -6.30 16.65 -34.67
C LYS A 113 -5.20 16.31 -33.65
N ARG A 114 -5.22 15.11 -33.06
CA ARG A 114 -4.19 14.63 -32.11
C ARG A 114 -2.90 14.20 -32.83
N ASP A 115 -2.29 15.12 -33.57
CA ASP A 115 -1.01 14.88 -34.23
C ASP A 115 0.17 15.03 -33.25
N GLY A 116 1.11 14.09 -33.29
CA GLY A 116 2.31 14.11 -32.43
C GLY A 116 2.06 13.80 -30.95
N TRP A 117 0.84 13.45 -30.53
CA TRP A 117 0.49 13.22 -29.11
C TRP A 117 1.27 12.07 -28.44
N ASN A 118 1.78 11.12 -29.21
CA ASN A 118 2.58 10.00 -28.70
C ASN A 118 4.08 10.30 -28.65
N LYS A 119 4.52 11.49 -29.08
CA LYS A 119 5.91 11.94 -28.93
C LYS A 119 6.12 12.48 -27.51
N THR A 120 7.36 12.46 -27.04
CA THR A 120 7.77 13.12 -25.80
C THR A 120 7.33 14.59 -25.80
N ALA A 121 6.76 15.04 -24.69
CA ALA A 121 6.38 16.43 -24.50
C ALA A 121 7.64 17.29 -24.35
N ASP A 122 7.67 18.42 -25.05
CA ASP A 122 8.83 19.31 -25.07
C ASP A 122 9.01 20.03 -23.71
N ASP A 123 10.23 20.48 -23.41
CA ASP A 123 10.48 21.39 -22.28
C ASP A 123 9.76 22.75 -22.53
N PRO A 124 9.08 23.35 -21.55
CA PRO A 124 8.97 22.99 -20.13
C PRO A 124 7.71 22.19 -19.74
N PHE A 125 7.09 21.48 -20.68
CA PHE A 125 5.80 20.83 -20.47
C PHE A 125 5.91 19.45 -19.82
N GLY A 126 6.75 18.59 -20.38
CA GLY A 126 6.83 17.18 -20.03
C GLY A 126 7.67 16.89 -18.80
N LEU A 127 7.18 15.99 -17.94
CA LEU A 127 8.05 15.24 -17.03
C LEU A 127 8.98 14.31 -17.82
N PRO A 128 10.06 13.76 -17.22
CA PRO A 128 10.98 12.89 -17.95
C PRO A 128 10.26 11.72 -18.62
N THR A 129 10.51 11.53 -19.92
CA THR A 129 9.88 10.51 -20.79
C THR A 129 8.37 10.68 -21.03
N GLU A 130 7.72 11.69 -20.46
CA GLU A 130 6.28 11.91 -20.60
C GLU A 130 5.93 12.30 -22.04
N THR A 131 4.92 11.64 -22.60
CA THR A 131 4.38 11.98 -23.93
C THR A 131 3.41 13.16 -23.84
N TRP A 132 3.15 13.83 -24.96
CA TRP A 132 2.11 14.87 -25.03
C TRP A 132 0.73 14.38 -24.55
N ARG A 133 0.37 13.13 -24.83
CA ARG A 133 -0.87 12.49 -24.34
C ARG A 133 -0.91 12.38 -22.81
N GLU A 134 0.19 11.93 -22.21
CA GLU A 134 0.32 11.82 -20.75
C GLU A 134 0.31 13.23 -20.10
N HIS A 135 1.04 14.18 -20.69
CA HIS A 135 1.05 15.58 -20.25
C HIS A 135 -0.35 16.19 -20.28
N ILE A 136 -1.12 16.02 -21.36
CA ILE A 136 -2.49 16.54 -21.45
C ILE A 136 -3.40 15.92 -20.39
N ALA A 137 -3.28 14.61 -20.13
CA ALA A 137 -4.04 13.95 -19.07
C ALA A 137 -3.67 14.50 -17.68
N ARG A 138 -2.38 14.69 -17.39
CA ARG A 138 -1.88 15.28 -16.14
C ARG A 138 -2.31 16.74 -16.00
N ARG A 139 -2.22 17.52 -17.07
CA ARG A 139 -2.66 18.92 -17.16
C ARG A 139 -4.15 19.06 -16.84
N GLN A 140 -5.00 18.28 -17.50
CA GLN A 140 -6.44 18.33 -17.26
C GLN A 140 -6.73 18.03 -15.79
N ARG A 141 -6.11 16.98 -15.24
CA ARG A 141 -6.24 16.64 -13.83
C ARG A 141 -5.78 17.78 -12.90
N CYS A 142 -4.63 18.40 -13.17
CA CYS A 142 -4.12 19.52 -12.38
C CYS A 142 -5.14 20.66 -12.34
N LEU A 143 -5.69 21.04 -13.50
CA LEU A 143 -6.66 22.13 -13.60
C LEU A 143 -8.00 21.77 -12.92
N ASP A 144 -8.46 20.52 -13.06
CA ASP A 144 -9.68 20.03 -12.40
C ASP A 144 -9.54 20.07 -10.88
N ILE A 145 -8.42 19.59 -10.34
CA ILE A 145 -8.11 19.66 -8.91
C ILE A 145 -8.13 21.13 -8.46
N ARG A 146 -7.41 22.01 -9.18
CA ARG A 146 -7.33 23.42 -8.83
C ARG A 146 -8.70 24.10 -8.81
N ALA A 147 -9.58 23.74 -9.76
CA ALA A 147 -10.95 24.22 -9.81
C ALA A 147 -11.80 23.70 -8.62
N LYS A 148 -11.70 22.41 -8.29
CA LYS A 148 -12.40 21.80 -7.14
C LYS A 148 -12.02 22.47 -5.82
N LEU A 149 -10.71 22.67 -5.61
CA LEU A 149 -10.18 23.33 -4.42
C LEU A 149 -10.70 24.77 -4.33
N SER A 150 -10.58 25.56 -5.41
CA SER A 150 -11.01 26.97 -5.42
C SER A 150 -12.52 27.14 -5.18
N LYS A 151 -13.34 26.18 -5.64
CA LYS A 151 -14.80 26.18 -5.44
C LYS A 151 -15.22 25.71 -4.03
N GLY A 152 -14.30 25.18 -3.23
CA GLY A 152 -14.62 24.63 -1.91
C GLY A 152 -15.35 23.28 -1.95
N GLU A 153 -15.18 22.51 -3.02
CA GLU A 153 -15.78 21.17 -3.14
C GLU A 153 -15.04 20.11 -2.31
N VAL A 154 -13.88 20.47 -1.72
CA VAL A 154 -13.03 19.60 -0.91
C VAL A 154 -13.12 20.04 0.55
N HIS A 155 -13.71 19.20 1.39
CA HIS A 155 -13.98 19.54 2.79
C HIS A 155 -13.96 18.32 3.74
N GLN A 156 -13.39 17.19 3.30
CA GLN A 156 -13.08 16.05 4.14
C GLN A 156 -11.61 15.66 3.99
N ILE A 157 -10.99 15.15 5.06
CA ILE A 157 -9.56 14.83 5.01
C ILE A 157 -9.26 13.68 4.03
N ASN A 158 -10.19 12.74 3.86
CA ASN A 158 -10.07 11.63 2.92
C ASN A 158 -10.17 12.06 1.44
N ASP A 159 -10.69 13.26 1.16
CA ASP A 159 -10.67 13.83 -0.19
C ASP A 159 -9.23 14.10 -0.65
N LEU A 160 -8.32 14.44 0.28
CA LEU A 160 -6.92 14.70 -0.03
C LEU A 160 -6.19 13.43 -0.46
N ILE A 161 -6.57 12.26 0.10
CA ILE A 161 -6.07 10.96 -0.39
C ILE A 161 -6.61 10.72 -1.81
N THR A 162 -7.92 10.89 -1.99
CA THR A 162 -8.62 10.62 -3.26
C THR A 162 -8.09 11.50 -4.40
N LEU A 163 -7.76 12.76 -4.13
CA LEU A 163 -7.20 13.68 -5.11
C LEU A 163 -5.67 13.57 -5.22
N ASN A 164 -5.01 12.81 -4.34
CA ASN A 164 -3.56 12.70 -4.17
C ASN A 164 -2.87 14.06 -3.96
N LEU A 165 -3.36 14.80 -2.95
CA LEU A 165 -2.84 16.10 -2.54
C LEU A 165 -1.75 15.94 -1.48
N ASP A 166 -0.98 17.01 -1.28
CA ASP A 166 0.00 17.08 -0.20
C ASP A 166 -0.69 17.25 1.17
N ILE A 167 -1.22 16.12 1.65
CA ILE A 167 -1.91 16.00 2.94
C ILE A 167 -1.00 16.33 4.11
N TRP A 168 0.32 16.13 3.95
CA TRP A 168 1.28 16.48 4.99
C TRP A 168 1.45 17.99 5.08
N GLN A 169 1.67 18.68 3.96
CA GLN A 169 1.71 20.14 3.95
C GLN A 169 0.40 20.76 4.47
N PHE A 170 -0.75 20.20 4.09
CA PHE A 170 -2.05 20.63 4.61
C PHE A 170 -2.17 20.48 6.14
N ALA A 171 -1.75 19.35 6.71
CA ALA A 171 -1.77 19.12 8.15
C ALA A 171 -0.93 20.13 8.93
N ARG A 172 0.25 20.46 8.41
CA ARG A 172 1.14 21.47 9.02
C ARG A 172 0.49 22.85 9.01
N ASP A 173 -0.02 23.26 7.86
CA ASP A 173 -0.68 24.58 7.75
C ASP A 173 -1.95 24.66 8.60
N ALA A 174 -2.71 23.57 8.73
CA ALA A 174 -3.87 23.48 9.60
C ALA A 174 -3.53 23.75 11.08
N ILE A 175 -2.38 23.25 11.54
CA ILE A 175 -1.89 23.45 12.91
C ILE A 175 -1.32 24.86 13.07
N VAL A 176 -0.38 25.26 12.20
CA VAL A 176 0.32 26.55 12.28
C VAL A 176 -0.64 27.73 12.13
N ASN A 177 -1.71 27.58 11.33
CA ASN A 177 -2.72 28.62 11.13
C ASN A 177 -4.00 28.40 11.96
N ALA A 178 -3.97 27.53 12.98
CA ALA A 178 -5.12 27.33 13.84
C ALA A 178 -5.54 28.65 14.52
N GLU A 179 -6.70 29.21 14.12
CA GLU A 179 -7.21 30.49 14.66
C GLU A 179 -7.60 30.38 16.14
N GLY A 180 -8.17 29.24 16.52
CA GLY A 180 -8.65 28.98 17.87
C GLY A 180 -7.78 27.98 18.63
N PRO A 181 -7.62 28.14 19.96
CA PRO A 181 -6.83 27.24 20.80
C PRO A 181 -7.45 25.83 20.88
N GLU A 182 -8.76 25.70 20.64
CA GLU A 182 -9.50 24.43 20.74
C GLU A 182 -9.11 23.45 19.65
N LEU A 183 -8.86 23.95 18.44
CA LEU A 183 -8.36 23.12 17.34
C LEU A 183 -6.95 22.63 17.64
N LEU A 184 -6.07 23.52 18.14
CA LEU A 184 -4.71 23.17 18.53
C LEU A 184 -4.68 22.13 19.65
N ARG A 185 -5.49 22.30 20.70
CA ARG A 185 -5.67 21.32 21.79
C ARG A 185 -6.14 19.98 21.25
N ALA A 186 -7.08 19.98 20.31
CA ALA A 186 -7.61 18.78 19.71
C ALA A 186 -6.51 17.99 18.97
N PHE A 187 -5.69 18.66 18.14
CA PHE A 187 -4.54 18.06 17.47
C PHE A 187 -3.47 17.58 18.45
N TRP A 188 -3.06 18.43 19.39
CA TRP A 188 -2.08 18.10 20.43
C TRP A 188 -2.45 16.81 21.15
N HIS A 189 -3.69 16.72 21.65
CA HIS A 189 -4.16 15.53 22.36
C HIS A 189 -4.29 14.29 21.47
N ALA A 190 -4.50 14.45 20.16
CA ALA A 190 -4.51 13.33 19.24
C ALA A 190 -3.09 12.81 19.00
N ILE A 191 -2.14 13.71 18.75
CA ILE A 191 -0.72 13.40 18.53
C ILE A 191 -0.10 12.74 19.77
N GLU A 192 -0.37 13.23 20.98
CA GLU A 192 0.17 12.65 22.21
C GLU A 192 -0.27 11.20 22.47
N LYS A 193 -1.41 10.77 21.90
CA LYS A 193 -2.06 9.51 22.26
C LYS A 193 -2.08 8.47 21.15
N VAL A 194 -1.87 8.89 19.90
CA VAL A 194 -1.98 7.99 18.74
C VAL A 194 -0.99 6.82 18.82
N THR A 195 -1.46 5.62 18.57
CA THR A 195 -0.66 4.39 18.58
C THR A 195 -0.47 3.88 17.16
N VAL A 196 0.78 3.82 16.72
CA VAL A 196 1.20 3.37 15.39
C VAL A 196 1.97 2.07 15.51
N LEU A 197 1.43 1.00 14.93
CA LEU A 197 2.04 -0.32 14.91
C LEU A 197 2.59 -0.66 13.52
N ASP A 198 3.81 -1.18 13.49
CA ASP A 198 4.28 -2.03 12.40
C ASP A 198 4.33 -3.50 12.86
N PRO A 199 3.43 -4.38 12.36
CA PRO A 199 3.31 -5.75 12.83
C PRO A 199 4.36 -6.70 12.22
N THR A 200 5.23 -6.20 11.35
CA THR A 200 6.36 -6.94 10.77
C THR A 200 7.52 -5.97 10.58
N CYS A 201 7.99 -5.38 11.68
CA CYS A 201 8.68 -4.10 11.64
C CYS A 201 10.07 -4.12 11.00
N GLY A 202 10.70 -5.29 10.86
CA GLY A 202 12.04 -5.40 10.32
C GLY A 202 12.99 -4.44 11.04
N SER A 203 13.75 -3.65 10.28
CA SER A 203 14.64 -2.63 10.84
C SER A 203 13.94 -1.34 11.27
N GLY A 204 12.61 -1.24 11.18
CA GLY A 204 11.81 -0.11 11.64
C GLY A 204 11.50 0.98 10.61
N ALA A 205 11.58 0.69 9.31
CA ALA A 205 11.41 1.71 8.25
C ALA A 205 10.08 2.50 8.34
N PHE A 206 8.96 1.83 8.63
CA PHE A 206 7.67 2.50 8.82
C PHE A 206 7.58 3.27 10.13
N LEU A 207 8.19 2.76 11.21
CA LEU A 207 8.23 3.48 12.50
C LEU A 207 9.02 4.78 12.38
N PHE A 208 10.08 4.80 11.58
CA PHE A 208 10.82 6.03 11.26
C PHE A 208 10.01 7.02 10.43
N ALA A 209 9.24 6.53 9.43
CA ALA A 209 8.35 7.39 8.67
C ALA A 209 7.25 8.00 9.56
N ALA A 210 6.68 7.22 10.48
CA ALA A 210 5.72 7.69 11.48
C ALA A 210 6.37 8.70 12.44
N LEU A 211 7.58 8.41 12.95
CA LEU A 211 8.34 9.31 13.82
C LEU A 211 8.53 10.68 13.16
N ARG A 212 8.93 10.74 11.89
CA ARG A 212 9.16 11.99 11.15
C ARG A 212 7.89 12.82 10.99
N ILE A 213 6.75 12.18 10.69
CA ILE A 213 5.46 12.87 10.57
C ILE A 213 5.04 13.43 11.92
N LEU A 214 5.07 12.59 12.97
CA LEU A 214 4.67 13.00 14.31
C LEU A 214 5.60 14.07 14.88
N GLU A 215 6.92 13.96 14.71
CA GLU A 215 7.92 14.96 15.13
C GLU A 215 7.60 16.34 14.55
N THR A 216 7.28 16.37 13.25
CA THR A 216 6.95 17.61 12.54
C THR A 216 5.68 18.24 13.10
N LEU A 217 4.59 17.45 13.20
CA LEU A 217 3.29 17.96 13.68
C LEU A 217 3.33 18.34 15.18
N TYR A 218 4.13 17.64 15.97
CA TYR A 218 4.36 17.95 17.39
C TYR A 218 5.07 19.31 17.53
N SER A 219 6.12 19.52 16.73
CA SER A 219 6.86 20.80 16.70
C SER A 219 5.98 21.95 16.23
N ASP A 220 5.22 21.75 15.15
CA ASP A 220 4.27 22.75 14.64
C ASP A 220 3.20 23.11 15.71
N CYS A 221 2.79 22.16 16.56
CA CYS A 221 1.89 22.42 17.68
C CYS A 221 2.55 23.29 18.77
N LEU A 222 3.78 22.97 19.16
CA LEU A 222 4.52 23.72 20.18
C LEU A 222 4.76 25.16 19.74
N GLU A 223 5.24 25.38 18.52
CA GLU A 223 5.44 26.71 17.95
C GLU A 223 4.12 27.52 17.96
N ARG A 224 2.99 26.87 17.63
CA ARG A 224 1.70 27.54 17.66
C ARG A 224 1.24 27.85 19.10
N MET A 225 1.50 26.97 20.06
CA MET A 225 1.22 27.22 21.48
C MET A 225 2.00 28.42 22.01
N GLU A 226 3.29 28.53 21.67
CA GLU A 226 4.14 29.67 22.04
C GLU A 226 3.54 30.98 21.53
N ARG A 227 3.18 31.04 20.24
CA ARG A 227 2.53 32.21 19.65
C ARG A 227 1.25 32.62 20.39
N PHE A 228 0.39 31.67 20.75
CA PHE A 228 -0.81 31.98 21.54
C PHE A 228 -0.50 32.59 22.92
N VAL A 229 0.58 32.14 23.56
CA VAL A 229 1.02 32.67 24.86
C VAL A 229 1.67 34.05 24.71
N GLU A 230 2.48 34.26 23.67
CA GLU A 230 3.12 35.54 23.35
C GLU A 230 2.11 36.62 22.96
N ASP A 231 1.14 36.30 22.10
CA ASP A 231 0.08 37.23 21.68
C ASP A 231 -0.74 37.74 22.88
N LEU A 232 -0.94 36.88 23.88
CA LEU A 232 -1.60 37.25 25.14
C LEU A 232 -0.74 38.20 25.98
N ALA A 233 0.58 38.07 25.92
CA ALA A 233 1.54 38.88 26.67
C ALA A 233 1.93 40.21 25.97
N ALA A 234 1.54 40.39 24.70
CA ALA A 234 1.94 41.54 23.89
C ALA A 234 1.35 42.89 24.41
N PRO A 235 2.15 43.97 24.47
CA PRO A 235 1.70 45.29 24.91
C PRO A 235 0.73 45.92 23.90
N GLY A 236 -0.54 46.03 24.26
CA GLY A 236 -1.62 46.51 23.39
C GLY A 236 -2.85 45.60 23.36
N SER A 237 -2.76 44.39 23.92
CA SER A 237 -3.91 43.53 24.19
C SER A 237 -4.88 44.24 25.17
N THR A 238 -6.17 44.30 24.81
CA THR A 238 -7.17 45.10 25.55
C THR A 238 -7.21 44.69 27.03
N PRO A 239 -6.84 45.58 27.98
CA PRO A 239 -6.86 45.24 29.40
C PRO A 239 -8.31 45.00 29.85
N GLY A 240 -8.65 43.76 30.22
CA GLY A 240 -9.95 43.41 30.82
C GLY A 240 -10.81 42.34 30.12
N LYS A 241 -10.38 41.77 28.97
CA LYS A 241 -11.13 40.67 28.30
C LYS A 241 -10.56 39.26 28.51
N HIS A 242 -9.39 39.12 29.11
CA HIS A 242 -8.69 37.84 29.20
C HIS A 242 -8.56 37.37 30.65
N HIS A 243 -8.97 36.12 30.90
CA HIS A 243 -8.89 35.51 32.24
C HIS A 243 -7.43 35.19 32.58
N PRO A 244 -6.96 35.38 33.84
CA PRO A 244 -5.56 35.15 34.22
C PRO A 244 -5.03 33.75 33.91
N GLU A 245 -5.93 32.76 33.85
CA GLU A 245 -5.62 31.35 33.56
C GLU A 245 -5.76 30.97 32.07
N GLN A 246 -5.99 31.94 31.18
CA GLN A 246 -6.09 31.68 29.75
C GLN A 246 -4.78 31.06 29.24
N TYR A 247 -4.89 29.91 28.58
CA TYR A 247 -3.77 29.06 28.10
C TYR A 247 -2.86 28.49 29.20
N SER A 248 -3.36 28.33 30.43
CA SER A 248 -2.59 27.72 31.52
C SER A 248 -2.10 26.29 31.21
N ASP A 249 -2.81 25.54 30.39
CA ASP A 249 -2.40 24.24 29.87
C ASP A 249 -1.23 24.34 28.88
N PHE A 250 -1.27 25.29 27.94
CA PHE A 250 -0.14 25.54 27.03
C PHE A 250 1.10 25.97 27.79
N LYS A 251 0.96 26.90 28.74
CA LYS A 251 2.06 27.33 29.62
C LYS A 251 2.67 26.15 30.36
N LYS A 252 1.86 25.23 30.90
CA LYS A 252 2.37 24.01 31.57
C LYS A 252 3.18 23.12 30.63
N VAL A 253 2.74 22.95 29.38
CA VAL A 253 3.48 22.16 28.38
C VAL A 253 4.82 22.83 28.07
N LEU A 254 4.81 24.13 27.78
CA LEU A 254 6.02 24.91 27.47
C LEU A 254 7.00 24.98 28.65
N ASP A 255 6.49 25.17 29.87
CA ASP A 255 7.29 25.17 31.11
C ASP A 255 7.92 23.81 31.39
N GLN A 256 7.26 22.71 31.00
CA GLN A 256 7.84 21.37 31.08
C GLN A 256 8.94 21.20 30.04
N LEU A 257 8.69 21.61 28.81
CA LEU A 257 9.64 21.57 27.71
C LEU A 257 10.92 22.36 28.03
N ALA A 258 10.78 23.56 28.58
CA ALA A 258 11.88 24.45 28.97
C ALA A 258 12.80 23.86 30.06
N LYS A 259 12.37 22.82 30.78
CA LYS A 259 13.21 22.09 31.76
C LYS A 259 14.14 21.08 31.10
N HIS A 260 13.90 20.73 29.84
CA HIS A 260 14.74 19.78 29.12
C HIS A 260 15.85 20.53 28.35
N PRO A 261 17.09 20.02 28.37
CA PRO A 261 18.22 20.69 27.74
C PRO A 261 18.18 20.65 26.19
N ASN A 262 17.31 19.82 25.61
CA ASN A 262 17.11 19.70 24.17
C ASN A 262 15.64 19.35 23.88
N GLU A 263 14.91 20.30 23.29
CA GLU A 263 13.51 20.16 22.91
C GLU A 263 13.29 18.99 21.94
N ARG A 264 14.06 18.95 20.85
CA ARG A 264 13.92 17.93 19.81
C ARG A 264 14.16 16.52 20.37
N TYR A 265 15.11 16.37 21.29
CA TYR A 265 15.34 15.12 22.02
C TYR A 265 14.10 14.70 22.83
N PHE A 266 13.48 15.63 23.56
CA PHE A 266 12.28 15.37 24.34
C PHE A 266 11.09 14.96 23.45
N ILE A 267 10.88 15.64 22.32
CA ILE A 267 9.83 15.33 21.34
C ILE A 267 10.02 13.89 20.81
N LEU A 268 11.22 13.59 20.29
CA LEU A 268 11.52 12.27 19.76
C LEU A 268 11.37 11.18 20.82
N LYS A 269 11.86 11.42 22.04
CA LYS A 269 11.74 10.48 23.17
C LYS A 269 10.29 10.21 23.52
N SER A 270 9.47 11.26 23.58
CA SER A 270 8.03 11.15 23.85
C SER A 270 7.32 10.32 22.78
N ILE A 271 7.62 10.58 21.50
CA ILE A 271 7.01 9.84 20.38
C ILE A 271 7.41 8.36 20.41
N ILE A 272 8.70 8.08 20.59
CA ILE A 272 9.24 6.72 20.63
C ILE A 272 8.62 5.90 21.77
N ILE A 273 8.39 6.48 22.94
CA ILE A 273 7.81 5.77 24.10
C ILE A 273 6.30 5.60 23.96
N ASN A 274 5.58 6.63 23.52
CA ASN A 274 4.13 6.68 23.64
C ASN A 274 3.39 6.23 22.37
N ASN A 275 3.98 6.46 21.20
CA ASN A 275 3.27 6.35 19.93
C ASN A 275 3.74 5.17 19.07
N LEU A 276 5.00 4.75 19.14
CA LEU A 276 5.57 3.78 18.20
C LEU A 276 5.62 2.36 18.78
N PHE A 277 5.13 1.39 18.02
CA PHE A 277 5.06 -0.02 18.39
C PHE A 277 5.48 -0.90 17.22
N GLY A 278 6.22 -1.96 17.49
CA GLY A 278 6.76 -2.85 16.47
C GLY A 278 6.77 -4.30 16.92
N VAL A 279 6.42 -5.21 16.02
CA VAL A 279 6.59 -6.65 16.23
C VAL A 279 7.33 -7.24 15.04
N ASP A 280 8.32 -8.08 15.29
CA ASP A 280 8.97 -8.89 14.26
C ASP A 280 9.28 -10.28 14.81
N ILE A 281 9.24 -11.29 13.97
CA ILE A 281 9.57 -12.66 14.38
C ILE A 281 11.08 -12.82 14.63
N MET A 282 11.94 -12.03 13.98
CA MET A 282 13.38 -12.11 14.18
C MET A 282 13.83 -11.17 15.30
N GLU A 283 14.38 -11.73 16.37
CA GLU A 283 14.93 -10.97 17.50
C GLU A 283 16.02 -9.98 17.04
N GLU A 284 16.84 -10.37 16.05
CA GLU A 284 17.87 -9.49 15.50
C GLU A 284 17.28 -8.26 14.80
N ALA A 285 16.15 -8.40 14.10
CA ALA A 285 15.49 -7.27 13.44
C ALA A 285 14.95 -6.27 14.47
N VAL A 286 14.35 -6.79 15.54
CA VAL A 286 13.88 -5.99 16.69
C VAL A 286 15.03 -5.20 17.31
N GLU A 287 16.18 -5.83 17.56
CA GLU A 287 17.34 -5.15 18.14
C GLU A 287 17.93 -4.09 17.21
N ILE A 288 17.95 -4.33 15.90
CA ILE A 288 18.35 -3.30 14.91
C ILE A 288 17.36 -2.14 14.90
N CYS A 289 16.05 -2.40 14.95
CA CYS A 289 15.04 -1.35 15.04
C CYS A 289 15.26 -0.48 16.29
N LYS A 290 15.44 -1.12 17.46
CA LYS A 290 15.73 -0.41 18.72
C LYS A 290 17.01 0.42 18.62
N LEU A 291 18.09 -0.17 18.11
CA LEU A 291 19.38 0.53 17.91
C LEU A 291 19.22 1.75 17.02
N ARG A 292 18.51 1.64 15.89
CA ARG A 292 18.28 2.78 14.98
C ARG A 292 17.53 3.90 15.71
N LEU A 293 16.46 3.59 16.45
CA LEU A 293 15.71 4.58 17.24
C LEU A 293 16.60 5.26 18.29
N PHE A 294 17.46 4.51 18.98
CA PHE A 294 18.42 5.08 19.93
C PHE A 294 19.46 5.96 19.25
N LEU A 295 20.01 5.56 18.11
CA LEU A 295 20.95 6.38 17.35
C LEU A 295 20.30 7.70 16.89
N LYS A 296 19.02 7.66 16.49
CA LYS A 296 18.26 8.87 16.12
C LYS A 296 18.12 9.84 17.29
N LEU A 297 17.88 9.34 18.50
CA LEU A 297 17.84 10.12 19.75
C LEU A 297 19.20 10.70 20.10
N VAL A 298 20.24 9.86 20.16
CA VAL A 298 21.60 10.26 20.53
C VAL A 298 22.17 11.27 19.53
N ALA A 299 21.81 11.17 18.25
CA ALA A 299 22.21 12.15 17.23
C ALA A 299 21.70 13.58 17.49
N GLN A 300 20.79 13.80 18.44
CA GLN A 300 20.37 15.14 18.86
C GLN A 300 21.26 15.71 19.98
N VAL A 301 22.11 14.91 20.62
CA VAL A 301 22.92 15.34 21.75
C VAL A 301 24.25 15.93 21.25
N GLU A 302 24.47 17.21 21.50
CA GLU A 302 25.73 17.88 21.16
C GLU A 302 26.77 17.80 22.29
N LYS A 303 26.32 17.83 23.55
CA LYS A 303 27.19 17.82 24.74
C LYS A 303 26.84 16.65 25.66
N VAL A 304 27.84 16.02 26.25
CA VAL A 304 27.68 14.89 27.19
C VAL A 304 26.74 15.24 28.36
N SER A 305 26.74 16.50 28.80
CA SER A 305 25.86 16.99 29.88
C SER A 305 24.36 17.00 29.51
N GLN A 306 24.01 16.82 28.24
CA GLN A 306 22.63 16.76 27.73
C GLN A 306 22.16 15.30 27.52
N ILE A 307 23.01 14.31 27.80
CA ILE A 307 22.64 12.89 27.67
C ILE A 307 21.66 12.55 28.80
N GLU A 308 20.39 12.43 28.46
CA GLU A 308 19.41 11.76 29.31
C GLU A 308 19.54 10.23 29.20
N PRO A 309 19.11 9.46 30.22
CA PRO A 309 18.99 8.01 30.11
C PRO A 309 18.15 7.61 28.89
N LEU A 310 18.65 6.66 28.12
CA LEU A 310 17.94 6.11 26.96
C LEU A 310 16.58 5.54 27.40
N PRO A 311 15.53 5.75 26.59
CA PRO A 311 14.23 5.17 26.89
C PRO A 311 14.28 3.65 26.78
N ASP A 312 13.61 2.98 27.69
CA ASP A 312 13.32 1.56 27.62
C ASP A 312 12.09 1.33 26.74
N ILE A 313 12.38 0.82 25.54
CA ILE A 313 11.40 0.51 24.48
C ILE A 313 11.21 -0.99 24.30
N ASP A 314 11.67 -1.83 25.24
CA ASP A 314 11.53 -3.30 25.16
C ASP A 314 10.08 -3.77 25.15
N PHE A 315 9.16 -2.93 25.64
CA PHE A 315 7.74 -3.20 25.64
C PHE A 315 6.99 -2.55 24.48
N ASN A 316 7.69 -1.76 23.66
CA ASN A 316 7.16 -1.14 22.44
C ASN A 316 7.55 -1.95 21.21
N ILE A 317 8.82 -2.37 21.14
CA ILE A 317 9.39 -3.13 20.02
C ILE A 317 9.72 -4.54 20.51
N ARG A 318 8.99 -5.55 20.00
CA ARG A 318 8.96 -6.90 20.57
C ARG A 318 9.22 -7.99 19.54
N ALA A 319 9.90 -9.04 19.97
CA ALA A 319 10.05 -10.25 19.16
C ALA A 319 8.82 -11.16 19.32
N GLY A 320 8.33 -11.71 18.22
CA GLY A 320 7.23 -12.68 18.21
C GLY A 320 6.55 -12.83 16.86
N ASN A 321 5.83 -13.93 16.70
CA ASN A 321 5.11 -14.23 15.47
C ASN A 321 3.74 -13.56 15.45
N THR A 322 3.61 -12.51 14.64
CA THR A 322 2.35 -11.79 14.43
C THR A 322 1.14 -12.69 14.13
N LEU A 323 1.34 -13.83 13.48
CA LEU A 323 0.25 -14.73 13.09
C LEU A 323 -0.09 -15.80 14.12
N VAL A 324 0.79 -16.10 15.06
CA VAL A 324 0.58 -17.14 16.07
C VAL A 324 0.36 -16.47 17.43
N GLY A 325 -0.73 -16.83 18.09
CA GLY A 325 -1.10 -16.29 19.39
C GLY A 325 -2.46 -15.61 19.38
N TYR A 326 -2.97 -15.39 20.59
CA TYR A 326 -4.31 -14.86 20.81
C TYR A 326 -4.32 -13.34 20.60
N ALA A 327 -5.17 -12.86 19.69
CA ALA A 327 -5.47 -11.45 19.47
C ALA A 327 -6.27 -10.85 20.64
N THR A 328 -7.21 -11.63 21.19
CA THR A 328 -8.19 -11.16 22.19
C THR A 328 -8.38 -12.19 23.30
N LEU A 329 -8.83 -11.72 24.46
CA LEU A 329 -9.21 -12.60 25.57
C LEU A 329 -10.35 -13.55 25.20
N ASP A 330 -11.25 -13.14 24.31
CA ASP A 330 -12.36 -13.97 23.81
C ASP A 330 -11.87 -15.21 23.06
N GLN A 331 -10.75 -15.11 22.32
CA GLN A 331 -10.15 -16.29 21.68
C GLN A 331 -9.65 -17.30 22.71
N VAL A 332 -9.09 -16.84 23.83
CA VAL A 332 -8.70 -17.71 24.96
C VAL A 332 -9.94 -18.38 25.56
N ARG A 333 -11.04 -17.62 25.73
CA ARG A 333 -12.30 -18.18 26.26
C ARG A 333 -12.80 -19.31 25.38
N LYS A 334 -12.91 -19.07 24.07
CA LYS A 334 -13.36 -20.06 23.09
C LYS A 334 -12.44 -21.27 23.00
N SER A 335 -11.12 -21.09 23.11
CA SER A 335 -10.18 -22.22 23.00
C SER A 335 -10.20 -23.17 24.20
N GLN A 336 -10.68 -22.70 25.34
CA GLN A 336 -10.77 -23.47 26.57
C GLN A 336 -12.20 -23.88 26.93
N GLU A 337 -13.20 -23.40 26.19
CA GLU A 337 -14.60 -23.77 26.38
C GLU A 337 -14.78 -25.29 26.31
N GLY A 338 -15.43 -25.87 27.33
CA GLY A 338 -15.64 -27.32 27.44
C GLY A 338 -14.45 -28.15 27.96
N LYS A 339 -13.27 -27.57 28.24
CA LYS A 339 -12.14 -28.29 28.84
C LYS A 339 -12.26 -28.40 30.37
N LEU A 340 -11.86 -29.56 30.92
CA LEU A 340 -11.91 -29.84 32.36
C LEU A 340 -11.06 -28.82 33.14
N GLY A 341 -11.66 -28.06 34.05
CA GLY A 341 -10.98 -27.03 34.85
C GLY A 341 -11.05 -25.60 34.29
N PHE A 342 -11.62 -25.39 33.10
CA PHE A 342 -11.95 -24.06 32.61
C PHE A 342 -13.16 -23.51 33.36
N THR A 343 -13.00 -22.33 33.96
CA THR A 343 -14.06 -21.63 34.71
C THR A 343 -13.98 -20.15 34.40
N ASP A 344 -15.08 -19.41 34.53
CA ASP A 344 -15.07 -17.95 34.44
C ASP A 344 -14.04 -17.31 35.39
N LYS A 345 -13.71 -18.00 36.50
CA LYS A 345 -12.66 -17.59 37.44
C LYS A 345 -11.27 -17.60 36.82
N LEU A 346 -10.95 -18.54 35.93
CA LEU A 346 -9.65 -18.61 35.24
C LEU A 346 -9.48 -17.40 34.30
N VAL A 347 -10.50 -17.11 33.51
CA VAL A 347 -10.48 -15.98 32.58
C VAL A 347 -10.36 -14.67 33.35
N LYS A 348 -11.13 -14.53 34.43
CA LYS A 348 -11.05 -13.37 35.31
C LYS A 348 -9.65 -13.20 35.89
N ARG A 349 -8.99 -14.29 36.31
CA ARG A 349 -7.61 -14.25 36.79
C ARG A 349 -6.63 -13.79 35.71
N ILE A 350 -6.73 -14.31 34.48
CA ILE A 350 -5.90 -13.87 33.35
C ILE A 350 -6.08 -12.38 33.09
N GLU A 351 -7.31 -11.89 33.15
CA GLU A 351 -7.63 -10.47 32.98
C GLU A 351 -7.07 -9.60 34.11
N GLU A 352 -7.20 -10.03 35.37
CA GLU A 352 -6.63 -9.37 36.55
C GLU A 352 -5.09 -9.34 36.50
N ASP A 353 -4.45 -10.44 36.12
CA ASP A 353 -3.00 -10.53 35.97
C ASP A 353 -2.50 -9.59 34.86
N ALA A 354 -3.17 -9.56 33.71
CA ALA A 354 -2.82 -8.68 32.60
C ALA A 354 -3.04 -7.19 32.96
N GLU A 355 -4.11 -6.86 33.69
CA GLU A 355 -4.36 -5.51 34.19
C GLU A 355 -3.30 -5.04 35.19
N MET A 356 -2.83 -5.93 36.07
CA MET A 356 -1.74 -5.63 36.99
C MET A 356 -0.43 -5.35 36.25
N VAL A 357 -0.12 -6.12 35.19
CA VAL A 357 1.06 -5.89 34.34
C VAL A 357 0.97 -4.53 33.65
N GLU A 358 -0.18 -4.19 33.06
CA GLU A 358 -0.42 -2.90 32.42
C GLU A 358 -0.28 -1.72 33.39
N LYS A 359 -0.82 -1.84 34.61
CA LYS A 359 -0.70 -0.77 35.62
C LYS A 359 0.76 -0.51 35.97
N ALA A 360 1.54 -1.57 36.17
CA ALA A 360 2.98 -1.46 36.41
C ALA A 360 3.70 -0.86 35.19
N PHE A 361 3.29 -1.23 33.98
CA PHE A 361 3.85 -0.70 32.74
C PHE A 361 3.58 0.80 32.54
N ARG A 362 2.37 1.27 32.84
CA ARG A 362 2.03 2.70 32.80
C ARG A 362 2.85 3.52 33.79
N GLN A 363 3.03 2.99 35.01
CA GLN A 363 3.87 3.64 36.02
C GLN A 363 5.32 3.71 35.54
N PHE A 364 5.81 2.62 34.97
CA PHE A 364 7.14 2.53 34.36
C PHE A 364 7.33 3.55 33.23
N ARG A 365 6.38 3.67 32.30
CA ARG A 365 6.41 4.68 31.22
C ARG A 365 6.41 6.12 31.75
N ALA A 366 5.51 6.43 32.69
CA ALA A 366 5.40 7.78 33.26
C ALA A 366 6.70 8.24 33.94
N GLN A 367 7.45 7.32 34.55
CA GLN A 367 8.74 7.62 35.14
C GLN A 367 9.82 7.95 34.10
N GLN A 368 9.73 7.43 32.88
CA GLN A 368 10.72 7.67 31.82
C GLN A 368 10.57 9.01 31.10
N THR A 369 9.34 9.52 31.03
CA THR A 369 9.00 10.80 30.39
C THR A 369 9.09 11.99 31.34
N THR A 370 9.23 11.74 32.65
CA THR A 370 9.36 12.80 33.66
C THR A 370 10.84 13.17 33.87
N HIS A 371 11.17 14.47 33.84
CA HIS A 371 12.53 14.96 34.11
C HIS A 371 13.05 14.46 35.47
N GLY A 372 14.21 13.80 35.48
CA GLY A 372 14.84 13.23 36.68
C GLY A 372 14.23 11.93 37.20
N GLY A 373 13.26 11.33 36.48
CA GLY A 373 12.71 10.03 36.83
C GLY A 373 13.76 8.92 36.76
N LYS A 374 13.77 8.05 37.78
CA LYS A 374 14.66 6.88 37.84
C LYS A 374 13.81 5.62 37.76
N VAL A 375 13.98 4.88 36.68
CA VAL A 375 13.50 3.51 36.56
C VAL A 375 14.51 2.57 37.21
N THR A 376 14.07 1.66 38.07
CA THR A 376 14.97 0.66 38.66
C THR A 376 14.96 -0.64 37.85
N VAL A 377 16.12 -1.32 37.80
CA VAL A 377 16.23 -2.67 37.20
C VAL A 377 15.25 -3.66 37.85
N LYS A 378 14.94 -3.45 39.14
CA LYS A 378 14.02 -4.30 39.91
C LYS A 378 12.58 -4.19 39.40
N ASP A 379 12.12 -2.97 39.09
CA ASP A 379 10.76 -2.74 38.58
C ASP A 379 10.56 -3.42 37.21
N LYS A 380 11.58 -3.33 36.34
CA LYS A 380 11.61 -4.02 35.04
C LYS A 380 11.59 -5.54 35.19
N GLN A 381 12.38 -6.07 36.11
CA GLN A 381 12.50 -7.51 36.32
C GLN A 381 11.19 -8.11 36.86
N GLU A 382 10.54 -7.44 37.81
CA GLU A 382 9.22 -7.85 38.31
C GLU A 382 8.17 -7.90 37.19
N LEU A 383 8.14 -6.89 36.32
CA LEU A 383 7.20 -6.82 35.21
C LEU A 383 7.43 -7.96 34.20
N ARG A 384 8.69 -8.22 33.83
CA ARG A 384 9.07 -9.33 32.95
C ARG A 384 8.72 -10.69 33.56
N THR A 385 8.93 -10.89 34.86
CA THR A 385 8.60 -12.16 35.53
C THR A 385 7.10 -12.43 35.50
N ARG A 386 6.26 -11.42 35.74
CA ARG A 386 4.80 -11.57 35.69
C ARG A 386 4.31 -11.89 34.28
N LEU A 387 4.81 -11.15 33.29
CA LEU A 387 4.47 -11.34 31.88
C LEU A 387 4.85 -12.76 31.41
N ALA A 388 6.09 -13.18 31.67
CA ALA A 388 6.60 -14.50 31.29
C ALA A 388 5.80 -15.65 31.91
N LYS A 389 5.27 -15.47 33.14
CA LYS A 389 4.41 -16.47 33.77
C LYS A 389 3.08 -16.61 33.02
N LEU A 390 2.48 -15.49 32.62
CA LEU A 390 1.21 -15.47 31.90
C LEU A 390 1.39 -16.03 30.47
N ASP A 391 2.43 -15.63 29.77
CA ASP A 391 2.77 -16.14 28.44
C ASP A 391 3.00 -17.65 28.47
N ALA A 392 3.78 -18.16 29.44
CA ALA A 392 4.03 -19.59 29.56
C ALA A 392 2.75 -20.40 29.80
N GLU A 393 1.73 -19.81 30.44
CA GLU A 393 0.41 -20.44 30.59
C GLU A 393 -0.38 -20.42 29.28
N LEU A 394 -0.46 -19.27 28.61
CA LEU A 394 -1.17 -19.11 27.35
C LEU A 394 -0.53 -19.95 26.21
N ASP A 395 0.79 -20.06 26.20
CA ASP A 395 1.54 -20.93 25.28
C ASP A 395 1.08 -22.38 25.40
N ARG A 396 0.90 -22.88 26.63
CA ARG A 396 0.43 -24.26 26.86
C ARG A 396 -0.99 -24.45 26.37
N TYR A 397 -1.86 -23.47 26.57
CA TYR A 397 -3.22 -23.50 26.04
C TYR A 397 -3.23 -23.54 24.51
N LEU A 398 -2.42 -22.68 23.90
CA LEU A 398 -2.31 -22.59 22.44
C LEU A 398 -1.68 -23.86 21.87
N ALA A 399 -0.59 -24.37 22.44
CA ALA A 399 0.04 -25.63 22.05
C ALA A 399 -0.97 -26.80 22.05
N GLY A 400 -1.89 -26.79 23.01
CA GLY A 400 -2.99 -27.75 23.07
C GLY A 400 -3.87 -27.74 21.81
N GLU A 401 -4.15 -26.58 21.21
CA GLU A 401 -4.88 -26.44 19.94
C GLU A 401 -4.10 -27.00 18.73
N TYR A 402 -2.78 -27.08 18.84
CA TYR A 402 -1.91 -27.75 17.88
C TYR A 402 -1.79 -29.27 18.13
N GLY A 403 -2.57 -29.81 19.08
CA GLY A 403 -2.52 -31.21 19.48
C GLY A 403 -1.37 -31.54 20.44
N ILE A 404 -0.71 -30.53 21.01
CA ILE A 404 0.39 -30.69 21.96
C ILE A 404 -0.16 -30.46 23.37
N SER A 405 -0.91 -31.44 23.84
CA SER A 405 -1.45 -31.49 25.21
C SER A 405 -0.78 -32.63 25.98
N ARG A 406 -0.59 -32.47 27.30
CA ARG A 406 0.10 -33.48 28.13
C ARG A 406 -0.49 -34.89 27.98
N ASP A 407 -1.81 -34.99 27.81
CA ASP A 407 -2.56 -36.24 27.65
C ASP A 407 -2.21 -37.00 26.36
N ASN A 408 -1.66 -36.33 25.35
CA ASN A 408 -1.28 -36.93 24.07
C ASN A 408 0.10 -37.61 24.12
N TYR A 409 0.83 -37.54 25.25
CA TYR A 409 2.20 -38.04 25.37
C TYR A 409 2.35 -39.04 26.52
N ARG A 410 3.16 -40.08 26.30
CA ARG A 410 3.37 -41.17 27.27
C ARG A 410 4.21 -40.75 28.48
N SER A 411 5.02 -39.71 28.36
CA SER A 411 5.90 -39.21 29.44
C SER A 411 5.96 -37.68 29.44
N GLN A 412 6.33 -37.11 30.58
CA GLN A 412 6.51 -35.66 30.72
C GLN A 412 7.64 -35.16 29.81
N ALA A 413 8.76 -35.88 29.74
CA ALA A 413 9.89 -35.53 28.90
C ALA A 413 9.51 -35.44 27.40
N ALA A 414 8.71 -36.38 26.90
CA ALA A 414 8.26 -36.35 25.50
C ALA A 414 7.32 -35.17 25.21
N TYR A 415 6.46 -34.81 26.17
CA TYR A 415 5.63 -33.61 26.05
C TYR A 415 6.47 -32.33 26.08
N ASP A 416 7.41 -32.21 27.01
CA ASP A 416 8.26 -31.02 27.14
C ASP A 416 9.13 -30.81 25.90
N GLU A 417 9.66 -31.89 25.31
CA GLU A 417 10.39 -31.86 24.04
C GLU A 417 9.49 -31.36 22.89
N ALA A 418 8.28 -31.92 22.76
CA ALA A 418 7.35 -31.51 21.72
C ALA A 418 6.86 -30.07 21.89
N PHE A 419 6.57 -29.65 23.13
CA PHE A 419 6.19 -28.29 23.47
C PHE A 419 7.31 -27.30 23.16
N THR A 420 8.56 -27.62 23.53
CA THR A 420 9.73 -26.78 23.24
C THR A 420 9.92 -26.64 21.73
N LYS A 421 9.87 -27.75 20.98
CA LYS A 421 9.99 -27.73 19.51
C LYS A 421 8.89 -26.89 18.86
N TRP A 422 7.66 -26.99 19.34
CA TRP A 422 6.55 -26.17 18.86
C TRP A 422 6.77 -24.69 19.17
N LYS A 423 7.12 -24.36 20.42
CA LYS A 423 7.36 -22.98 20.85
C LYS A 423 8.48 -22.33 20.04
N THR A 424 9.59 -23.04 19.80
CA THR A 424 10.70 -22.55 18.96
C THR A 424 10.33 -22.37 17.49
N SER A 425 9.42 -23.19 16.94
CA SER A 425 9.03 -23.05 15.53
C SER A 425 7.90 -22.02 15.32
N HIS A 426 7.04 -21.83 16.31
CA HIS A 426 5.82 -21.02 16.19
C HIS A 426 5.94 -19.64 16.82
N GLU A 427 6.83 -19.45 17.79
CA GLU A 427 7.12 -18.17 18.46
C GLU A 427 5.86 -17.37 18.83
N PRO A 428 4.95 -17.95 19.64
CA PRO A 428 3.65 -17.36 19.92
C PRO A 428 3.76 -15.94 20.50
N PHE A 429 2.89 -15.05 20.01
CA PHE A 429 2.76 -13.66 20.47
C PHE A 429 1.31 -13.35 20.86
N HIS A 430 1.06 -13.20 22.16
CA HIS A 430 -0.27 -13.03 22.73
C HIS A 430 -0.67 -11.54 22.83
N TRP A 431 -1.05 -10.94 21.70
CA TRP A 431 -1.37 -9.50 21.56
C TRP A 431 -2.14 -8.87 22.74
N PHE A 432 -3.21 -9.52 23.24
CA PHE A 432 -4.04 -8.95 24.32
C PHE A 432 -3.32 -8.86 25.67
N VAL A 433 -2.24 -9.62 25.87
CA VAL A 433 -1.36 -9.52 27.04
C VAL A 433 -0.21 -8.57 26.74
N GLU A 434 0.41 -8.75 25.57
CA GLU A 434 1.64 -8.06 25.19
C GLU A 434 1.45 -6.55 24.98
N PHE A 435 0.24 -6.15 24.59
CA PHE A 435 -0.20 -4.76 24.46
C PHE A 435 -1.54 -4.54 25.18
N TYR A 436 -1.69 -5.06 26.39
CA TYR A 436 -2.97 -5.08 27.12
C TYR A 436 -3.68 -3.73 27.17
N GLY A 437 -3.00 -2.63 27.51
CA GLY A 437 -3.62 -1.30 27.57
C GLY A 437 -4.28 -0.85 26.26
N ILE A 438 -3.63 -1.14 25.13
CA ILE A 438 -4.09 -0.79 23.78
C ILE A 438 -5.22 -1.73 23.36
N MET A 439 -5.04 -3.03 23.57
CA MET A 439 -6.04 -4.04 23.21
C MET A 439 -7.32 -3.89 24.04
N LYS A 440 -7.23 -3.53 25.32
CA LYS A 440 -8.37 -3.17 26.18
C LYS A 440 -9.09 -1.91 25.71
N ALA A 441 -8.37 -0.96 25.11
CA ALA A 441 -8.94 0.25 24.52
C ALA A 441 -9.58 0.01 23.13
N GLY A 442 -9.54 -1.23 22.62
CA GLY A 442 -10.16 -1.63 21.36
C GLY A 442 -9.17 -1.95 20.24
N GLY A 443 -7.86 -1.77 20.47
CA GLY A 443 -6.81 -2.03 19.47
C GLY A 443 -5.98 -0.79 19.13
N PHE A 444 -5.07 -0.95 18.17
CA PHE A 444 -4.21 0.13 17.69
C PHE A 444 -4.99 1.13 16.85
N ASP A 445 -4.58 2.40 16.92
CA ASP A 445 -5.15 3.47 16.11
C ASP A 445 -4.76 3.32 14.63
N ILE A 446 -3.48 3.01 14.38
CA ILE A 446 -2.92 2.91 13.04
C ILE A 446 -2.03 1.67 12.94
N ILE A 447 -2.20 0.91 11.86
CA ILE A 447 -1.35 -0.25 11.56
C ILE A 447 -0.81 -0.13 10.14
N ILE A 448 0.50 0.01 10.01
CA ILE A 448 1.20 0.21 8.73
C ILE A 448 2.32 -0.82 8.57
N GLY A 449 2.68 -1.20 7.34
CA GLY A 449 3.81 -2.12 7.18
C GLY A 449 4.02 -2.72 5.80
N ASN A 450 5.01 -3.62 5.73
CA ASN A 450 5.33 -4.45 4.57
C ASN A 450 5.38 -5.93 5.01
N PRO A 451 4.23 -6.64 5.01
CA PRO A 451 4.19 -8.02 5.46
C PRO A 451 4.93 -8.96 4.49
N PRO A 452 5.42 -10.13 4.96
CA PRO A 452 6.26 -11.01 4.15
C PRO A 452 5.53 -11.65 2.97
N TYR A 453 6.18 -11.69 1.80
CA TYR A 453 5.61 -12.19 0.55
C TYR A 453 5.81 -13.70 0.37
N LEU A 454 5.48 -14.47 1.41
CA LEU A 454 5.60 -15.93 1.47
C LEU A 454 4.25 -16.64 1.35
N GLU A 455 4.30 -17.90 0.91
CA GLU A 455 3.21 -18.86 1.01
C GLU A 455 3.37 -19.72 2.27
N ALA A 456 2.28 -20.27 2.82
CA ALA A 456 2.24 -21.03 4.07
C ALA A 456 3.18 -22.24 4.07
N ARG A 457 3.41 -22.85 2.90
CA ARG A 457 4.38 -23.96 2.73
C ARG A 457 5.85 -23.55 2.85
N GLN A 458 6.15 -22.24 2.88
CA GLN A 458 7.50 -21.69 2.92
C GLN A 458 7.92 -21.27 4.34
N VAL A 459 7.00 -21.35 5.31
CA VAL A 459 7.29 -21.08 6.72
C VAL A 459 7.32 -22.38 7.53
N ASN A 460 8.00 -22.36 8.68
CA ASN A 460 8.15 -23.50 9.60
C ASN A 460 7.07 -23.57 10.69
N TYR A 461 6.13 -22.61 10.71
CA TYR A 461 4.96 -22.58 11.57
C TYR A 461 3.68 -22.79 10.77
N SER A 462 2.58 -23.10 11.46
CA SER A 462 1.26 -23.26 10.84
C SER A 462 0.27 -22.24 11.41
N PRO A 463 0.00 -21.13 10.70
CA PRO A 463 -1.10 -20.22 11.05
C PRO A 463 -2.43 -20.97 11.05
N ARG A 464 -3.29 -20.65 12.01
CA ARG A 464 -4.62 -21.24 12.16
C ARG A 464 -5.65 -20.17 12.47
N SER A 465 -6.92 -20.50 12.28
CA SER A 465 -8.06 -19.65 12.70
C SER A 465 -8.17 -18.31 11.96
N PHE A 466 -7.68 -18.26 10.72
CA PHE A 466 -7.85 -17.12 9.81
C PHE A 466 -8.83 -17.49 8.68
N ARG A 467 -9.71 -16.56 8.31
CA ARG A 467 -10.56 -16.68 7.11
C ARG A 467 -9.73 -16.72 5.84
N THR A 468 -8.53 -16.14 5.88
CA THR A 468 -7.57 -16.06 4.78
C THR A 468 -6.65 -17.29 4.68
N CYS A 469 -6.81 -18.31 5.53
CA CYS A 469 -6.01 -19.55 5.47
C CYS A 469 -6.00 -20.19 4.06
N ASP A 470 -7.16 -20.23 3.40
CA ASP A 470 -7.31 -20.83 2.06
C ASP A 470 -6.54 -20.08 0.96
N SER A 471 -6.15 -18.81 1.21
CA SER A 471 -5.28 -18.09 0.29
C SER A 471 -3.86 -18.67 0.26
N ALA A 472 -3.47 -19.39 1.32
CA ALA A 472 -2.11 -19.83 1.63
C ALA A 472 -1.07 -18.69 1.69
N ALA A 473 -1.47 -17.42 1.60
CA ALA A 473 -0.55 -16.31 1.55
C ALA A 473 -0.34 -15.68 2.92
N ILE A 474 0.91 -15.60 3.38
CA ILE A 474 1.24 -15.07 4.72
C ILE A 474 0.84 -13.60 4.84
N HIS A 475 1.09 -12.77 3.82
CA HIS A 475 0.65 -11.37 3.82
C HIS A 475 -0.86 -11.20 3.96
N ALA A 476 -1.68 -12.11 3.41
CA ALA A 476 -3.14 -12.05 3.56
C ALA A 476 -3.56 -12.27 5.03
N MET A 477 -2.90 -13.21 5.72
CA MET A 477 -3.13 -13.47 7.14
C MET A 477 -2.62 -12.31 8.01
N CYS A 478 -1.51 -11.66 7.63
CA CYS A 478 -1.03 -10.46 8.31
C CYS A 478 -2.02 -9.30 8.20
N VAL A 479 -2.64 -9.12 7.03
CA VAL A 479 -3.71 -8.12 6.84
C VAL A 479 -4.92 -8.45 7.71
N GLU A 480 -5.39 -9.70 7.71
CA GLU A 480 -6.51 -10.11 8.58
C GLU A 480 -6.19 -9.92 10.07
N ARG A 481 -4.98 -10.30 10.51
CA ARG A 481 -4.51 -10.06 11.88
C ARG A 481 -4.55 -8.57 12.22
N SER A 482 -4.00 -7.73 11.35
CA SER A 482 -3.97 -6.28 11.53
C SER A 482 -5.38 -5.72 11.71
N ILE A 483 -6.32 -6.11 10.85
CA ILE A 483 -7.73 -5.69 10.95
C ILE A 483 -8.37 -6.11 12.29
N SER A 484 -8.01 -7.28 12.83
CA SER A 484 -8.54 -7.79 14.10
C SER A 484 -7.98 -7.11 15.35
N ILE A 485 -6.80 -6.49 15.26
CA ILE A 485 -6.19 -5.72 16.35
C ILE A 485 -6.26 -4.21 16.13
N LEU A 486 -6.96 -3.77 15.08
CA LEU A 486 -7.22 -2.37 14.75
C LEU A 486 -8.50 -1.90 15.44
N GLN A 487 -8.45 -0.76 16.10
CA GLN A 487 -9.61 -0.18 16.75
C GLN A 487 -10.71 0.25 15.75
N PRO A 488 -11.98 0.38 16.17
CA PRO A 488 -13.11 0.64 15.26
C PRO A 488 -12.97 1.91 14.41
N ALA A 489 -12.30 2.95 14.91
CA ALA A 489 -12.04 4.18 14.17
C ALA A 489 -10.61 4.27 13.62
N GLY A 490 -9.89 3.15 13.58
CA GLY A 490 -8.50 3.09 13.13
C GLY A 490 -8.33 3.06 11.61
N ALA A 491 -7.08 3.23 11.17
CA ALA A 491 -6.68 3.14 9.79
C ALA A 491 -5.56 2.11 9.59
N THR A 492 -5.51 1.46 8.43
CA THR A 492 -4.43 0.53 8.10
C THR A 492 -4.00 0.66 6.65
N SER A 493 -2.69 0.52 6.39
CA SER A 493 -2.13 0.57 5.05
C SER A 493 -0.88 -0.28 4.93
N MET A 494 -0.80 -1.10 3.88
CA MET A 494 0.37 -1.94 3.63
C MET A 494 0.67 -2.04 2.15
N ILE A 495 1.94 -2.33 1.84
CA ILE A 495 2.37 -2.72 0.50
C ILE A 495 2.40 -4.25 0.38
N VAL A 496 1.64 -4.80 -0.58
CA VAL A 496 1.46 -6.24 -0.78
C VAL A 496 1.49 -6.61 -2.27
N PRO A 497 1.61 -7.90 -2.63
CA PRO A 497 1.54 -8.32 -4.03
C PRO A 497 0.22 -7.90 -4.71
N LEU A 498 0.30 -7.50 -5.99
CA LEU A 498 -0.86 -7.10 -6.82
C LEU A 498 -1.97 -8.16 -6.89
N ALA A 499 -1.64 -9.42 -6.55
CA ALA A 499 -2.61 -10.49 -6.41
C ALA A 499 -3.81 -10.12 -5.52
N LEU A 500 -3.62 -9.24 -4.52
CA LEU A 500 -4.69 -8.72 -3.66
C LEU A 500 -5.91 -8.25 -4.46
N VAL A 501 -5.70 -7.48 -5.52
CA VAL A 501 -6.77 -6.86 -6.32
C VAL A 501 -7.15 -7.65 -7.58
N SER A 502 -6.57 -8.84 -7.79
CA SER A 502 -6.65 -9.51 -9.10
C SER A 502 -6.76 -11.03 -9.06
N THR A 503 -6.92 -11.66 -7.89
CA THR A 503 -7.00 -13.14 -7.80
C THR A 503 -8.14 -13.60 -6.91
N GLN A 504 -8.74 -14.75 -7.27
CA GLN A 504 -9.90 -15.35 -6.58
C GLN A 504 -9.64 -15.56 -5.09
N ARG A 505 -8.44 -16.03 -4.75
CA ARG A 505 -8.02 -16.33 -3.38
C ARG A 505 -7.93 -15.11 -2.47
N MET A 506 -7.93 -13.89 -3.03
CA MET A 506 -7.81 -12.64 -2.28
C MET A 506 -9.15 -11.93 -2.05
N THR A 507 -10.25 -12.46 -2.56
CA THR A 507 -11.59 -11.89 -2.38
C THR A 507 -11.99 -11.76 -0.91
N VAL A 508 -11.57 -12.70 -0.06
CA VAL A 508 -11.78 -12.63 1.39
C VAL A 508 -11.04 -11.45 2.03
N VAL A 509 -9.82 -11.16 1.58
CA VAL A 509 -9.02 -10.02 2.06
C VAL A 509 -9.63 -8.71 1.58
N GLN A 510 -10.05 -8.62 0.31
CA GLN A 510 -10.77 -7.45 -0.21
C GLN A 510 -12.01 -7.14 0.62
N LYS A 511 -12.85 -8.15 0.90
CA LYS A 511 -14.05 -7.99 1.74
C LYS A 511 -13.72 -7.53 3.16
N LEU A 512 -12.64 -8.04 3.75
CA LEU A 512 -12.19 -7.62 5.08
C LEU A 512 -11.71 -6.16 5.09
N LEU A 513 -10.94 -5.75 4.07
CA LEU A 513 -10.41 -4.39 3.94
C LEU A 513 -11.50 -3.36 3.69
N GLU A 514 -12.45 -3.69 2.81
CA GLU A 514 -13.49 -2.76 2.41
C GLU A 514 -14.57 -2.62 3.51
N HIS A 515 -14.77 -3.63 4.37
CA HIS A 515 -15.80 -3.62 5.42
C HIS A 515 -15.74 -2.37 6.31
N ASP A 516 -16.81 -1.54 6.27
CA ASP A 516 -16.94 -0.27 7.00
C ASP A 516 -15.75 0.70 6.84
N ALA A 517 -15.05 0.62 5.70
CA ALA A 517 -13.89 1.46 5.42
C ALA A 517 -13.92 1.99 3.99
N SER A 518 -13.47 3.24 3.85
CA SER A 518 -13.04 3.73 2.55
C SER A 518 -11.66 3.15 2.23
N THR A 519 -11.48 2.60 1.03
CA THR A 519 -10.28 1.85 0.62
C THR A 519 -9.72 2.38 -0.70
N TRP A 520 -8.40 2.60 -0.75
CA TRP A 520 -7.69 3.08 -1.93
C TRP A 520 -6.60 2.08 -2.34
N TYR A 521 -6.61 1.62 -3.60
CA TYR A 521 -5.60 0.71 -4.16
C TYR A 521 -4.67 1.42 -5.16
N ALA A 522 -3.41 1.64 -4.79
CA ALA A 522 -2.37 2.15 -5.68
C ALA A 522 -1.55 1.00 -6.30
N ASN A 523 -1.60 0.83 -7.62
CA ASN A 523 -1.15 -0.38 -8.32
C ASN A 523 0.10 -0.09 -9.14
N PHE A 524 1.20 -0.80 -8.86
CA PHE A 524 2.50 -0.51 -9.44
C PHE A 524 3.04 -1.69 -10.24
N ALA A 525 3.50 -1.39 -11.46
CA ALA A 525 4.20 -2.34 -12.28
C ALA A 525 5.58 -2.66 -11.73
N TRP A 526 6.06 -3.85 -12.12
CA TRP A 526 7.43 -4.32 -11.85
C TRP A 526 8.34 -4.24 -13.08
N ARG A 527 7.79 -3.71 -14.18
CA ARG A 527 8.50 -3.34 -15.41
C ARG A 527 7.84 -2.13 -16.06
N PRO A 528 8.62 -1.21 -16.65
CA PRO A 528 10.08 -1.25 -16.76
C PRO A 528 10.81 -0.99 -15.42
N GLY A 529 10.25 -0.17 -14.54
CA GLY A 529 10.76 0.09 -13.18
C GLY A 529 10.25 -0.89 -12.12
N LYS A 530 10.97 -0.98 -11.00
CA LYS A 530 10.63 -1.82 -9.84
C LYS A 530 10.59 -1.02 -8.55
N LEU A 531 9.59 -1.27 -7.71
CA LEU A 531 9.53 -0.65 -6.39
C LEU A 531 10.65 -1.17 -5.47
N PHE A 532 10.93 -2.47 -5.55
CA PHE A 532 12.04 -3.13 -4.85
C PHE A 532 12.94 -3.85 -5.85
N ASP A 533 14.25 -3.61 -5.78
CA ASP A 533 15.21 -4.09 -6.78
C ASP A 533 15.26 -5.62 -6.88
N THR A 534 14.98 -6.32 -5.77
CA THR A 534 15.01 -7.79 -5.67
C THR A 534 13.64 -8.46 -5.88
N VAL A 535 12.57 -7.69 -6.08
CA VAL A 535 11.21 -8.22 -6.26
C VAL A 535 10.79 -8.16 -7.72
N ASN A 536 10.62 -9.34 -8.33
CA ASN A 536 10.14 -9.49 -9.71
C ASN A 536 8.63 -9.75 -9.75
N ARG A 537 7.83 -8.87 -9.11
CA ARG A 537 6.37 -8.97 -9.02
C ARG A 537 5.75 -7.58 -8.91
N ALA A 538 4.60 -7.39 -9.56
CA ALA A 538 3.77 -6.21 -9.36
C ALA A 538 3.25 -6.14 -7.92
N LEU A 539 3.09 -4.91 -7.43
CA LEU A 539 2.69 -4.63 -6.06
C LEU A 539 1.49 -3.67 -6.05
N THR A 540 0.77 -3.68 -4.94
CA THR A 540 -0.28 -2.71 -4.65
C THR A 540 -0.09 -2.19 -3.23
N ILE A 541 -0.30 -0.89 -3.03
CA ILE A 541 -0.45 -0.28 -1.72
C ILE A 541 -1.94 -0.10 -1.50
N PHE A 542 -2.48 -0.65 -0.42
CA PHE A 542 -3.83 -0.28 0.00
C PHE A 542 -3.75 0.75 1.14
N VAL A 543 -4.69 1.68 1.19
CA VAL A 543 -5.01 2.48 2.38
C VAL A 543 -6.46 2.16 2.72
N ALA A 544 -6.75 1.86 3.99
CA ALA A 544 -8.11 1.61 4.47
C ALA A 544 -8.36 2.45 5.73
N CYS A 545 -9.32 3.38 5.65
CA CYS A 545 -9.73 4.26 6.74
C CYS A 545 -11.17 3.93 7.11
N ARG A 546 -11.40 3.50 8.36
CA ARG A 546 -12.76 3.22 8.85
C ARG A 546 -13.55 4.51 9.03
N GLY A 547 -14.81 4.52 8.64
CA GLY A 547 -15.65 5.72 8.67
C GLY A 547 -17.12 5.41 8.50
N SER A 548 -17.97 6.44 8.58
CA SER A 548 -19.42 6.30 8.38
C SER A 548 -19.81 6.01 6.93
N GLU A 549 -18.96 6.42 5.98
CA GLU A 549 -19.14 6.18 4.55
C GLU A 549 -17.96 5.36 4.01
N ALA A 550 -18.28 4.42 3.12
CA ALA A 550 -17.35 3.40 2.66
C ALA A 550 -17.32 3.38 1.12
N HIS A 551 -16.22 3.88 0.55
CA HIS A 551 -15.99 3.93 -0.89
C HIS A 551 -14.75 3.10 -1.28
N SER A 552 -14.67 2.64 -2.51
CA SER A 552 -13.47 1.99 -3.02
C SER A 552 -12.91 2.78 -4.20
N TYR A 553 -11.60 2.96 -4.19
CA TYR A 553 -10.86 3.68 -5.21
C TYR A 553 -9.68 2.85 -5.69
N SER A 554 -9.31 3.00 -6.96
CA SER A 554 -8.18 2.31 -7.55
C SER A 554 -7.46 3.23 -8.52
N THR A 555 -6.17 3.00 -8.69
CA THR A 555 -5.36 3.60 -9.74
C THR A 555 -5.26 2.66 -10.94
N ASN A 556 -4.87 3.16 -12.10
CA ASN A 556 -4.40 2.34 -13.21
C ASN A 556 -3.17 1.50 -12.80
N TYR A 557 -2.82 0.53 -13.64
CA TYR A 557 -1.57 -0.21 -13.47
C TYR A 557 -0.39 0.67 -13.88
N GLN A 558 0.25 1.33 -12.91
CA GLN A 558 1.29 2.32 -13.13
C GLN A 558 2.55 1.66 -13.67
N LYS A 559 2.80 1.85 -14.98
CA LYS A 559 4.09 1.57 -15.61
C LYS A 559 4.94 2.84 -15.55
N TRP A 560 6.23 2.67 -15.28
CA TRP A 560 7.13 3.79 -14.97
C TRP A 560 8.58 3.33 -15.15
N ASN A 561 9.48 4.26 -15.43
CA ASN A 561 10.91 4.01 -15.55
C ASN A 561 11.64 4.38 -14.25
N SER A 562 12.76 3.73 -13.93
CA SER A 562 13.45 3.93 -12.64
C SER A 562 13.94 5.37 -12.40
N ASP A 563 14.23 6.11 -13.46
CA ASP A 563 14.60 7.54 -13.46
C ASP A 563 13.41 8.46 -13.10
N THR A 564 12.18 8.04 -13.37
CA THR A 564 10.94 8.78 -13.04
C THR A 564 10.40 8.52 -11.63
N ARG A 565 11.17 7.85 -10.75
CA ARG A 565 10.67 7.41 -9.43
C ARG A 565 10.15 8.55 -8.55
N SER A 566 10.81 9.71 -8.59
CA SER A 566 10.42 10.88 -7.78
C SER A 566 9.00 11.36 -8.08
N ASP A 567 8.55 11.21 -9.32
CA ASP A 567 7.26 11.70 -9.79
C ASP A 567 6.17 10.62 -9.73
N LEU A 568 6.54 9.34 -9.52
CA LEU A 568 5.62 8.20 -9.54
C LEU A 568 4.46 8.34 -8.56
N VAL A 569 4.75 8.50 -7.27
CA VAL A 569 3.73 8.61 -6.22
C VAL A 569 2.98 9.96 -6.31
N PRO A 570 3.66 11.11 -6.50
CA PRO A 570 2.98 12.40 -6.68
C PRO A 570 1.96 12.46 -7.83
N THR A 571 2.13 11.66 -8.88
CA THR A 571 1.27 11.70 -10.07
C THR A 571 0.19 10.63 -10.14
N ILE A 572 0.09 9.70 -9.17
CA ILE A 572 -0.95 8.67 -9.18
C ILE A 572 -2.36 9.26 -9.14
N ARG A 573 -3.30 8.73 -9.91
CA ARG A 573 -4.71 9.18 -9.97
C ARG A 573 -5.63 8.07 -9.49
N TYR A 574 -6.45 8.38 -8.49
CA TYR A 574 -7.52 7.49 -8.07
C TYR A 574 -8.79 7.70 -8.89
N CYS A 575 -9.46 6.59 -9.19
CA CYS A 575 -10.79 6.51 -9.76
C CYS A 575 -11.69 5.71 -8.84
N SER A 576 -12.97 6.09 -8.74
CA SER A 576 -13.95 5.31 -7.99
C SER A 576 -14.19 3.96 -8.67
N ILE A 577 -14.32 2.91 -7.87
CA ILE A 577 -14.64 1.57 -8.36
C ILE A 577 -15.84 0.98 -7.58
N PRO A 578 -16.66 0.13 -8.21
CA PRO A 578 -17.76 -0.55 -7.52
C PRO A 578 -17.25 -1.43 -6.38
N ARG A 579 -17.97 -1.44 -5.26
CA ARG A 579 -17.70 -2.32 -4.10
C ARG A 579 -18.33 -3.69 -4.28
N ASP A 580 -19.61 -3.70 -4.66
CA ASP A 580 -20.31 -4.91 -5.04
C ASP A 580 -19.90 -5.30 -6.45
N ARG A 581 -19.14 -6.39 -6.55
CA ARG A 581 -18.54 -6.87 -7.79
C ARG A 581 -18.91 -8.33 -7.98
N ASP A 582 -19.48 -8.66 -9.15
CA ASP A 582 -19.63 -10.05 -9.63
C ASP A 582 -18.30 -10.58 -10.23
N SER A 583 -17.20 -10.28 -9.55
CA SER A 583 -15.85 -10.63 -9.97
C SER A 583 -14.90 -10.66 -8.77
N PHE A 584 -13.73 -11.27 -8.97
CA PHE A 584 -12.69 -11.34 -7.94
C PHE A 584 -11.67 -10.19 -8.03
N TRP A 585 -11.77 -9.35 -9.05
CA TRP A 585 -10.82 -8.29 -9.32
C TRP A 585 -11.40 -6.94 -8.88
N ALA A 586 -10.57 -6.09 -8.30
CA ALA A 586 -10.81 -4.66 -8.19
C ALA A 586 -10.14 -4.01 -9.43
N PRO A 587 -10.90 -3.34 -10.31
CA PRO A 587 -10.37 -2.90 -11.58
C PRO A 587 -9.33 -1.79 -11.39
N LYS A 588 -8.26 -1.84 -12.19
CA LYS A 588 -7.15 -0.87 -12.13
C LYS A 588 -7.39 0.24 -13.14
N LEU A 589 -8.21 1.23 -12.77
CA LEU A 589 -8.66 2.31 -13.65
C LEU A 589 -7.94 3.63 -13.32
N GLY A 590 -7.52 4.38 -14.34
CA GLY A 590 -6.80 5.65 -14.19
C GLY A 590 -7.58 6.88 -14.65
N CYS A 591 -8.68 6.72 -15.38
CA CYS A 591 -9.51 7.85 -15.82
C CYS A 591 -10.98 7.49 -16.05
N ASP A 592 -11.79 8.52 -16.31
CA ASP A 592 -13.24 8.38 -16.51
C ASP A 592 -13.58 7.67 -17.83
N VAL A 593 -12.74 7.83 -18.86
CA VAL A 593 -12.89 7.11 -20.14
C VAL A 593 -12.83 5.59 -19.92
N GLU A 594 -11.92 5.12 -19.06
CA GLU A 594 -11.84 3.69 -18.73
C GLU A 594 -13.07 3.19 -17.96
N GLN A 595 -13.66 4.01 -17.09
CA GLN A 595 -14.91 3.66 -16.40
C GLN A 595 -16.07 3.52 -17.38
N LEU A 596 -16.16 4.39 -18.39
CA LEU A 596 -17.17 4.32 -19.45
C LEU A 596 -17.01 3.06 -20.31
N ILE A 597 -15.78 2.75 -20.74
CA ILE A 597 -15.45 1.53 -21.48
C ILE A 597 -15.81 0.29 -20.65
N LEU A 598 -15.41 0.25 -19.38
CA LEU A 598 -15.71 -0.89 -18.49
C LEU A 598 -17.22 -1.06 -18.32
N SER A 599 -17.96 0.03 -18.13
CA SER A 599 -19.42 0.00 -18.00
C SER A 599 -20.08 -0.59 -19.26
N LYS A 600 -19.62 -0.22 -20.46
CA LYS A 600 -20.08 -0.80 -21.72
C LYS A 600 -19.78 -2.30 -21.81
N LEU A 601 -18.58 -2.72 -21.42
CA LEU A 601 -18.19 -4.13 -21.42
C LEU A 601 -19.02 -4.96 -20.44
N LEU A 602 -19.27 -4.47 -19.23
CA LEU A 602 -20.07 -5.18 -18.22
C LEU A 602 -21.55 -5.30 -18.61
N ASN A 603 -22.04 -4.43 -19.49
CA ASN A 603 -23.40 -4.51 -20.06
C ASN A 603 -23.53 -5.55 -21.19
N VAL A 604 -22.42 -6.12 -21.67
CA VAL A 604 -22.45 -7.19 -22.67
C VAL A 604 -22.91 -8.50 -22.01
N LYS A 605 -23.95 -9.12 -22.58
CA LYS A 605 -24.62 -10.28 -21.97
C LYS A 605 -23.80 -11.56 -21.99
N LYS A 606 -23.00 -11.77 -23.05
CA LYS A 606 -22.18 -12.97 -23.21
C LYS A 606 -20.73 -12.71 -22.85
N ARG A 607 -20.07 -13.77 -22.39
CA ARG A 607 -18.65 -13.81 -22.08
C ARG A 607 -17.98 -14.84 -22.99
N MET A 608 -16.64 -14.80 -23.04
CA MET A 608 -15.89 -15.74 -23.84
C MET A 608 -16.12 -17.19 -23.40
N SER A 609 -16.44 -17.43 -22.13
CA SER A 609 -16.88 -18.73 -21.62
C SER A 609 -18.06 -19.34 -22.40
N ASP A 610 -18.96 -18.53 -22.95
CA ASP A 610 -20.15 -19.01 -23.67
C ASP A 610 -19.84 -19.61 -25.05
N TYR A 611 -18.66 -19.34 -25.59
CA TYR A 611 -18.21 -19.84 -26.89
C TYR A 611 -17.13 -20.90 -26.78
N VAL A 612 -16.61 -21.14 -25.56
CA VAL A 612 -15.53 -22.07 -25.29
C VAL A 612 -16.09 -23.42 -24.86
N GLY A 613 -15.50 -24.50 -25.36
CA GLY A 613 -15.95 -25.86 -25.05
C GLY A 613 -14.99 -26.91 -25.58
N ARG A 614 -15.31 -28.19 -25.37
CA ARG A 614 -14.50 -29.30 -25.90
C ARG A 614 -14.68 -29.36 -27.42
N SER A 615 -13.63 -29.03 -28.17
CA SER A 615 -13.60 -29.11 -29.63
C SER A 615 -12.15 -29.22 -30.14
N ALA A 616 -12.00 -29.58 -31.41
CA ALA A 616 -10.71 -29.57 -32.12
C ALA A 616 -10.28 -28.16 -32.61
N ASN A 617 -11.08 -27.14 -32.36
CA ASN A 617 -10.85 -25.77 -32.85
C ASN A 617 -9.96 -25.01 -31.85
N HIS A 618 -8.69 -25.40 -31.80
CA HIS A 618 -7.73 -24.89 -30.82
C HIS A 618 -7.22 -23.49 -31.18
N ILE A 619 -7.12 -22.65 -30.15
CA ILE A 619 -6.38 -21.39 -30.15
C ILE A 619 -5.26 -21.53 -29.13
N TYR A 620 -4.02 -21.37 -29.59
CA TYR A 620 -2.81 -21.51 -28.81
C TYR A 620 -2.42 -20.17 -28.18
N TYR A 621 -2.01 -20.21 -26.92
CA TYR A 621 -1.50 -19.05 -26.21
C TYR A 621 -0.50 -19.47 -25.12
N ARG A 622 0.20 -18.50 -24.54
CA ARG A 622 1.14 -18.73 -23.44
C ARG A 622 0.56 -18.28 -22.10
N THR A 623 0.64 -19.14 -21.09
CA THR A 623 0.17 -18.83 -19.73
C THR A 623 1.06 -17.86 -18.98
N THR A 624 2.36 -17.79 -19.31
CA THR A 624 3.32 -16.87 -18.68
C THR A 624 4.22 -16.26 -19.74
N GLY A 625 4.61 -15.01 -19.55
CA GLY A 625 5.44 -14.23 -20.49
C GLY A 625 4.61 -13.37 -21.43
N GLY A 626 5.29 -12.70 -22.37
CA GLY A 626 4.68 -11.66 -23.21
C GLY A 626 4.41 -10.40 -22.40
N LEU A 627 5.46 -9.58 -22.23
CA LEU A 627 5.46 -8.49 -21.26
C LEU A 627 4.38 -7.45 -21.57
N TYR A 628 4.36 -6.92 -22.78
CA TYR A 628 3.39 -5.91 -23.25
C TYR A 628 2.43 -6.44 -24.32
N TRP A 629 2.53 -7.73 -24.67
CA TRP A 629 1.78 -8.36 -25.74
C TRP A 629 1.41 -9.79 -25.40
N LYS A 630 0.16 -10.18 -25.69
CA LYS A 630 -0.31 -11.57 -25.61
C LYS A 630 -0.56 -12.12 -27.00
N VAL A 631 -0.04 -13.31 -27.25
CA VAL A 631 -0.08 -13.95 -28.58
C VAL A 631 -1.12 -15.05 -28.58
N PHE A 632 -1.98 -15.01 -29.60
CA PHE A 632 -2.99 -16.01 -29.89
C PHE A 632 -2.84 -16.47 -31.33
N THR A 633 -2.77 -17.79 -31.56
CA THR A 633 -2.57 -18.38 -32.89
C THR A 633 -3.47 -19.59 -33.10
N ASP A 634 -3.79 -19.92 -34.36
CA ASP A 634 -4.48 -21.17 -34.73
C ASP A 634 -3.50 -22.33 -35.01
N PHE A 635 -2.21 -22.10 -34.76
CA PHE A 635 -1.12 -23.06 -34.83
C PHE A 635 -0.27 -23.02 -33.57
N ALA A 636 0.33 -24.14 -33.20
CA ALA A 636 1.32 -24.18 -32.12
C ALA A 636 2.63 -23.50 -32.58
N PRO A 637 3.12 -22.45 -31.88
CA PRO A 637 4.43 -21.87 -32.15
C PRO A 637 5.56 -22.92 -32.15
N GLU A 638 6.58 -22.74 -32.99
CA GLU A 638 7.69 -23.70 -33.04
C GLU A 638 8.53 -23.67 -31.76
N PHE A 639 8.78 -24.86 -31.19
CA PHE A 639 9.66 -25.05 -30.05
C PHE A 639 10.60 -26.24 -30.26
N LYS A 640 11.90 -26.04 -30.02
CA LYS A 640 12.92 -27.09 -30.03
C LYS A 640 13.72 -27.05 -28.73
N CYS A 641 14.01 -28.22 -28.18
CA CYS A 641 14.91 -28.40 -27.04
C CYS A 641 16.04 -29.34 -27.45
N ASN A 642 17.28 -28.85 -27.40
CA ASN A 642 18.48 -29.55 -27.83
C ASN A 642 18.34 -30.15 -29.25
N GLY A 643 17.81 -29.36 -30.17
CA GLY A 643 17.58 -29.73 -31.57
C GLY A 643 16.34 -30.63 -31.82
N LYS A 644 15.68 -31.13 -30.77
CA LYS A 644 14.46 -31.95 -30.90
C LYS A 644 13.21 -31.08 -30.81
N ARG A 645 12.29 -31.24 -31.76
CA ARG A 645 10.99 -30.58 -31.71
C ARG A 645 10.19 -31.06 -30.49
N GLY A 646 9.57 -30.14 -29.78
CA GLY A 646 8.74 -30.42 -28.62
C GLY A 646 7.72 -29.32 -28.40
N HIS A 647 7.25 -29.19 -27.17
CA HIS A 647 6.27 -28.17 -26.77
C HIS A 647 6.81 -27.37 -25.58
N SER A 648 6.47 -26.08 -25.52
CA SER A 648 6.77 -25.27 -24.35
C SER A 648 5.85 -25.66 -23.20
N SER A 649 6.39 -25.82 -21.98
CA SER A 649 5.58 -26.05 -20.77
C SER A 649 4.68 -24.87 -20.38
N ARG A 650 4.86 -23.71 -21.04
CA ARG A 650 4.05 -22.50 -20.85
C ARG A 650 3.00 -22.31 -21.95
N GLU A 651 3.00 -23.15 -22.98
CA GLU A 651 1.99 -23.14 -24.03
C GLU A 651 0.77 -23.92 -23.58
N THR A 652 -0.41 -23.40 -23.89
CA THR A 652 -1.67 -24.07 -23.65
C THR A 652 -2.68 -23.68 -24.73
N THR A 653 -3.90 -24.22 -24.64
CA THR A 653 -4.95 -23.96 -25.62
C THR A 653 -6.26 -23.60 -24.96
N ILE A 654 -7.06 -22.82 -25.68
CA ILE A 654 -8.49 -22.68 -25.47
C ILE A 654 -9.20 -23.13 -26.74
N SER A 655 -10.34 -23.82 -26.61
CA SER A 655 -11.07 -24.37 -27.74
C SER A 655 -12.41 -23.68 -27.90
N VAL A 656 -12.68 -23.14 -29.10
CA VAL A 656 -13.98 -22.57 -29.43
C VAL A 656 -14.91 -23.63 -30.01
N THR A 657 -16.21 -23.57 -29.71
CA THR A 657 -17.15 -24.62 -30.12
C THR A 657 -17.32 -24.75 -31.63
N GLN A 658 -17.14 -23.65 -32.38
CA GLN A 658 -17.32 -23.62 -33.84
C GLN A 658 -16.04 -23.22 -34.57
N ALA A 659 -15.70 -23.94 -35.64
CA ALA A 659 -14.50 -23.68 -36.44
C ALA A 659 -14.47 -22.25 -37.02
N ARG A 660 -15.64 -21.71 -37.39
CA ARG A 660 -15.76 -20.34 -37.92
C ARG A 660 -15.39 -19.25 -36.91
N HIS A 661 -15.42 -19.56 -35.61
CA HIS A 661 -15.10 -18.61 -34.54
C HIS A 661 -13.61 -18.52 -34.20
N VAL A 662 -12.76 -19.41 -34.73
CA VAL A 662 -11.32 -19.45 -34.39
C VAL A 662 -10.62 -18.13 -34.70
N ARG A 663 -10.66 -17.69 -35.97
CA ARG A 663 -9.97 -16.47 -36.42
C ARG A 663 -10.58 -15.20 -35.85
N PRO A 664 -11.92 -15.06 -35.76
CA PRO A 664 -12.51 -13.93 -35.06
C PRO A 664 -12.10 -13.83 -33.59
N THR A 665 -12.01 -14.97 -32.89
CA THR A 665 -11.53 -15.00 -31.50
C THR A 665 -10.06 -14.59 -31.41
N ILE A 666 -9.21 -15.02 -32.34
CA ILE A 666 -7.80 -14.59 -32.39
C ILE A 666 -7.69 -13.08 -32.60
N ALA A 667 -8.48 -12.51 -33.53
CA ALA A 667 -8.51 -11.06 -33.74
C ALA A 667 -8.93 -10.33 -32.45
N LEU A 668 -10.04 -10.78 -31.85
CA LEU A 668 -10.58 -10.22 -30.61
C LEU A 668 -9.57 -10.24 -29.46
N LEU A 669 -8.94 -11.39 -29.19
CA LEU A 669 -7.99 -11.53 -28.08
C LEU A 669 -6.63 -10.86 -28.37
N SER A 670 -6.33 -10.51 -29.61
CA SER A 670 -5.11 -9.77 -29.97
C SER A 670 -5.32 -8.25 -30.02
N SER A 671 -6.54 -7.77 -29.77
CA SER A 671 -6.90 -6.35 -29.82
C SER A 671 -6.29 -5.52 -28.69
N ASN A 672 -6.23 -4.19 -28.88
CA ASN A 672 -5.91 -3.26 -27.80
C ASN A 672 -6.98 -3.31 -26.70
N LEU A 673 -8.25 -3.53 -27.05
CA LEU A 673 -9.34 -3.72 -26.08
C LEU A 673 -9.07 -4.89 -25.12
N PHE A 674 -8.65 -6.05 -25.63
CA PHE A 674 -8.34 -7.19 -24.77
C PHE A 674 -7.08 -6.92 -23.92
N TRP A 675 -6.07 -6.27 -24.48
CA TRP A 675 -4.89 -5.86 -23.72
C TRP A 675 -5.25 -4.94 -22.54
N TRP A 676 -6.11 -3.95 -22.77
CA TRP A 676 -6.64 -3.09 -21.72
C TRP A 676 -7.43 -3.88 -20.68
N TRP A 677 -8.38 -4.73 -21.11
CA TRP A 677 -9.15 -5.60 -20.22
C TRP A 677 -8.26 -6.48 -19.33
N TYR A 678 -7.28 -7.15 -19.93
CA TYR A 678 -6.29 -7.95 -19.22
C TYR A 678 -5.55 -7.10 -18.21
N THR A 679 -5.09 -5.91 -18.61
CA THR A 679 -4.36 -4.97 -17.76
C THR A 679 -5.16 -4.56 -16.54
N ILE A 680 -6.46 -4.28 -16.68
CA ILE A 680 -7.29 -3.79 -15.56
C ILE A 680 -7.80 -4.91 -14.65
N THR A 681 -7.92 -6.15 -15.12
CA THR A 681 -8.54 -7.27 -14.36
C THR A 681 -7.54 -8.31 -13.83
N SER A 682 -6.40 -8.52 -14.48
CA SER A 682 -5.47 -9.61 -14.15
C SER A 682 -4.30 -9.15 -13.26
N ASN A 683 -3.44 -10.12 -12.89
CA ASN A 683 -2.21 -9.94 -12.11
C ASN A 683 -0.98 -9.56 -12.97
N LEU A 684 -1.14 -9.59 -14.29
CA LEU A 684 -0.18 -9.23 -15.35
C LEU A 684 1.15 -9.98 -15.34
N ARG A 685 1.19 -11.11 -14.63
CA ARG A 685 2.28 -12.08 -14.68
C ARG A 685 1.88 -13.27 -15.53
N ASP A 686 0.69 -13.78 -15.27
CA ASP A 686 0.14 -14.96 -15.90
C ASP A 686 -1.15 -14.58 -16.65
N LEU A 687 -1.37 -15.21 -17.80
CA LEU A 687 -2.62 -15.15 -18.54
C LEU A 687 -3.41 -16.40 -18.15
N ASN A 688 -4.29 -16.24 -17.17
CA ASN A 688 -5.08 -17.34 -16.63
C ASN A 688 -6.31 -17.60 -17.50
N PRO A 689 -6.87 -18.82 -17.49
CA PRO A 689 -8.12 -19.11 -18.18
C PRO A 689 -9.25 -18.16 -17.80
N SER A 690 -9.32 -17.71 -16.53
CA SER A 690 -10.31 -16.74 -16.06
C SER A 690 -10.20 -15.37 -16.75
N ASP A 691 -8.99 -14.96 -17.14
CA ASP A 691 -8.75 -13.66 -17.78
C ASP A 691 -9.33 -13.65 -19.21
N ILE A 692 -9.25 -14.79 -19.90
CA ILE A 692 -9.81 -14.99 -21.24
C ILE A 692 -11.31 -15.26 -21.14
N GLN A 693 -11.73 -16.25 -20.35
CA GLN A 693 -13.12 -16.70 -20.27
C GLN A 693 -14.06 -15.64 -19.71
N GLY A 694 -13.56 -14.78 -18.81
CA GLY A 694 -14.32 -13.67 -18.25
C GLY A 694 -14.51 -12.49 -19.20
N PHE A 695 -13.81 -12.45 -20.34
CA PHE A 695 -13.87 -11.32 -21.27
C PHE A 695 -15.26 -11.20 -21.92
N PRO A 696 -15.94 -10.05 -21.86
CA PRO A 696 -17.25 -9.87 -22.47
C PRO A 696 -17.20 -9.80 -24.00
N VAL A 697 -18.09 -10.54 -24.67
CA VAL A 697 -18.11 -10.69 -26.15
C VAL A 697 -19.52 -10.46 -26.70
N PRO A 698 -19.77 -9.36 -27.44
CA PRO A 698 -21.05 -9.13 -28.09
C PRO A 698 -21.37 -10.23 -29.10
N ASP A 699 -22.65 -10.59 -29.21
CA ASP A 699 -23.14 -11.68 -30.06
C ASP A 699 -22.72 -11.57 -31.53
N THR A 700 -22.52 -10.34 -31.99
CA THR A 700 -22.19 -10.03 -33.37
C THR A 700 -20.71 -10.23 -33.72
N VAL A 701 -19.79 -10.20 -32.75
CA VAL A 701 -18.34 -10.11 -33.02
C VAL A 701 -17.79 -11.36 -33.68
N LEU A 702 -18.13 -12.55 -33.15
CA LEU A 702 -17.52 -13.79 -33.63
C LEU A 702 -18.09 -14.28 -34.97
N ASP A 703 -19.26 -13.79 -35.38
CA ASP A 703 -19.86 -14.07 -36.68
C ASP A 703 -19.58 -12.95 -37.73
N ASP A 704 -18.85 -11.89 -37.35
CA ASP A 704 -18.45 -10.81 -38.26
C ASP A 704 -17.33 -11.25 -39.21
N LYS A 705 -17.60 -11.16 -40.52
CA LYS A 705 -16.66 -11.55 -41.58
C LYS A 705 -15.42 -10.66 -41.65
N GLN A 706 -15.55 -9.37 -41.35
CA GLN A 706 -14.44 -8.43 -41.33
C GLN A 706 -13.47 -8.77 -40.18
N ILE A 707 -14.00 -9.06 -38.98
CA ILE A 707 -13.18 -9.52 -37.85
C ILE A 707 -12.46 -10.84 -38.20
N GLY A 708 -13.15 -11.80 -38.81
CA GLY A 708 -12.53 -13.05 -39.26
C GLY A 708 -11.44 -12.86 -40.32
N ALA A 709 -11.64 -11.93 -41.26
CA ALA A 709 -10.65 -11.59 -42.29
C ALA A 709 -9.41 -10.89 -41.69
N LEU A 710 -9.62 -9.99 -40.73
CA LEU A 710 -8.54 -9.31 -40.00
C LEU A 710 -7.76 -10.30 -39.14
N GLY A 711 -8.42 -11.26 -38.47
CA GLY A 711 -7.72 -12.35 -37.76
C GLY A 711 -6.82 -13.18 -38.68
N ALA A 712 -7.29 -13.48 -39.89
CA ALA A 712 -6.46 -14.16 -40.89
C ALA A 712 -5.28 -13.28 -41.37
N LYS A 713 -5.49 -11.97 -41.53
CA LYS A 713 -4.45 -11.00 -41.91
C LYS A 713 -3.38 -10.89 -40.81
N TYR A 714 -3.80 -10.76 -39.56
CA TYR A 714 -2.94 -10.72 -38.37
C TYR A 714 -2.07 -11.98 -38.26
N LEU A 715 -2.66 -13.18 -38.41
CA LEU A 715 -1.89 -14.43 -38.34
C LEU A 715 -0.80 -14.53 -39.42
N ARG A 716 -1.09 -14.10 -40.66
CA ARG A 716 -0.09 -14.06 -41.73
C ARG A 716 1.03 -13.06 -41.43
N ASP A 717 0.68 -11.90 -40.89
CA ASP A 717 1.65 -10.87 -40.51
C ASP A 717 2.54 -11.34 -39.35
N LEU A 718 1.96 -11.95 -38.31
CA LEU A 718 2.72 -12.56 -37.21
C LEU A 718 3.73 -13.58 -37.73
N GLN A 719 3.31 -14.48 -38.63
CA GLN A 719 4.20 -15.49 -39.20
C GLN A 719 5.34 -14.85 -40.01
N ALA A 720 5.02 -13.84 -40.84
CA ALA A 720 6.01 -13.10 -41.62
C ALA A 720 7.02 -12.35 -40.72
N ASN A 721 6.57 -11.88 -39.56
CA ASN A 721 7.34 -11.12 -38.59
C ASN A 721 7.81 -11.98 -37.39
N SER A 722 7.96 -13.30 -37.60
CA SER A 722 8.46 -14.22 -36.58
C SER A 722 9.96 -14.53 -36.72
N THR A 723 10.63 -14.76 -35.60
CA THR A 723 12.05 -15.14 -35.53
C THR A 723 12.23 -16.34 -34.60
N MET A 724 13.30 -17.12 -34.80
CA MET A 724 13.66 -18.18 -33.86
C MET A 724 14.62 -17.64 -32.80
N LEU A 725 14.13 -17.51 -31.57
CA LEU A 725 14.94 -17.07 -30.44
C LEU A 725 15.64 -18.26 -29.79
N VAL A 726 16.97 -18.21 -29.75
CA VAL A 726 17.82 -19.24 -29.16
C VAL A 726 18.26 -18.83 -27.76
N ARG A 727 17.91 -19.61 -26.74
CA ARG A 727 18.29 -19.37 -25.34
C ARG A 727 19.00 -20.59 -24.76
N GLN A 728 20.13 -20.38 -24.10
CA GLN A 728 20.80 -21.40 -23.29
C GLN A 728 20.26 -21.36 -21.86
N GLN A 729 19.57 -22.43 -21.44
CA GLN A 729 19.02 -22.55 -20.10
C GLN A 729 19.84 -23.50 -19.24
N LYS A 730 20.09 -23.12 -17.98
CA LYS A 730 20.92 -23.91 -17.05
C LYS A 730 20.42 -25.35 -16.84
N GLN A 731 19.10 -25.59 -16.89
CA GLN A 731 18.51 -26.89 -16.59
C GLN A 731 18.15 -27.71 -17.83
N THR A 732 17.70 -27.07 -18.91
CA THR A 732 17.16 -27.74 -20.10
C THR A 732 18.09 -27.70 -21.31
N GLY A 733 19.19 -26.94 -21.25
CA GLY A 733 20.13 -26.79 -22.35
C GLY A 733 19.66 -25.76 -23.39
N LYS A 734 19.95 -26.02 -24.67
CA LYS A 734 19.63 -25.10 -25.77
C LYS A 734 18.15 -25.18 -26.10
N THR A 735 17.43 -24.08 -25.94
CA THR A 735 16.03 -23.94 -26.36
C THR A 735 15.92 -22.99 -27.54
N GLU A 736 15.13 -23.34 -28.54
CA GLU A 736 14.81 -22.50 -29.70
C GLU A 736 13.29 -22.30 -29.70
N THR A 737 12.81 -21.06 -29.62
CA THR A 737 11.38 -20.74 -29.54
C THR A 737 11.02 -19.72 -30.61
N GLN A 738 9.93 -19.95 -31.34
CA GLN A 738 9.38 -18.95 -32.24
C GLN A 738 8.90 -17.74 -31.43
N CYS A 739 9.52 -16.59 -31.70
CA CYS A 739 9.16 -15.28 -31.17
C CYS A 739 8.45 -14.48 -32.27
N PHE A 740 7.57 -13.56 -31.88
CA PHE A 740 6.79 -12.73 -32.80
C PHE A 740 7.07 -11.26 -32.51
N LYS A 741 7.43 -10.48 -33.54
CA LYS A 741 7.61 -9.02 -33.43
C LYS A 741 6.27 -8.30 -33.55
N ILE A 742 5.43 -8.44 -32.52
CA ILE A 742 4.01 -8.05 -32.55
C ILE A 742 3.82 -6.54 -32.75
N GLN A 743 4.79 -5.71 -32.35
CA GLN A 743 4.71 -4.27 -32.61
C GLN A 743 4.58 -3.93 -34.11
N LEU A 744 5.09 -4.79 -35.01
CA LEU A 744 4.94 -4.61 -36.46
C LEU A 744 3.50 -4.86 -36.94
N SER A 745 2.73 -5.67 -36.20
CA SER A 745 1.31 -5.94 -36.47
C SER A 745 0.38 -4.86 -35.93
N LYS A 746 0.88 -3.83 -35.23
CA LYS A 746 0.08 -2.75 -34.62
C LYS A 746 -0.94 -2.12 -35.59
N PRO A 747 -0.62 -1.82 -36.86
CA PRO A 747 -1.62 -1.27 -37.79
C PRO A 747 -2.82 -2.21 -38.01
N ILE A 748 -2.59 -3.53 -38.04
CA ILE A 748 -3.67 -4.52 -38.19
C ILE A 748 -4.48 -4.61 -36.90
N ILE A 749 -3.84 -4.53 -35.74
CA ILE A 749 -4.51 -4.50 -34.43
C ILE A 749 -5.41 -3.26 -34.34
N ASP A 750 -4.94 -2.12 -34.83
CA ASP A 750 -5.75 -0.90 -34.87
C ASP A 750 -6.94 -1.05 -35.81
N GLU A 751 -6.78 -1.65 -36.99
CA GLU A 751 -7.91 -2.01 -37.87
C GLU A 751 -8.92 -2.92 -37.17
N ILE A 752 -8.48 -3.87 -36.33
CA ILE A 752 -9.36 -4.72 -35.52
C ILE A 752 -10.15 -3.86 -34.52
N ASP A 753 -9.50 -3.01 -33.75
CA ASP A 753 -10.15 -2.16 -32.74
C ASP A 753 -11.17 -1.19 -33.37
N HIS A 754 -10.95 -0.68 -34.59
CA HIS A 754 -11.94 0.14 -35.31
C HIS A 754 -13.24 -0.63 -35.61
N VAL A 755 -13.15 -1.93 -35.92
CA VAL A 755 -14.35 -2.76 -36.15
C VAL A 755 -14.99 -3.12 -34.81
N LEU A 756 -14.19 -3.48 -33.81
CA LEU A 756 -14.69 -3.77 -32.45
C LEU A 756 -15.43 -2.56 -31.86
N ALA A 757 -14.94 -1.34 -32.06
CA ALA A 757 -15.60 -0.12 -31.59
C ALA A 757 -17.08 -0.04 -31.98
N LYS A 758 -17.43 -0.47 -33.19
CA LYS A 758 -18.81 -0.50 -33.66
C LYS A 758 -19.66 -1.53 -32.92
N HIS A 759 -19.11 -2.69 -32.61
CA HIS A 759 -19.81 -3.75 -31.87
C HIS A 759 -20.01 -3.42 -30.40
N TYR A 760 -19.06 -2.73 -29.76
CA TYR A 760 -19.14 -2.32 -28.36
C TYR A 760 -19.79 -0.94 -28.17
N GLY A 761 -20.07 -0.20 -29.24
CA GLY A 761 -20.65 1.15 -29.17
C GLY A 761 -19.70 2.20 -28.60
N PHE A 762 -18.41 2.11 -28.94
CA PHE A 762 -17.42 3.10 -28.53
C PHE A 762 -17.51 4.38 -29.37
N THR A 763 -17.29 5.49 -28.68
CA THR A 763 -17.07 6.82 -29.25
C THR A 763 -15.65 6.92 -29.81
N ASP A 764 -15.40 7.96 -30.62
CA ASP A 764 -14.07 8.22 -31.17
C ASP A 764 -13.01 8.46 -30.08
N GLU A 765 -13.41 9.06 -28.95
CA GLU A 765 -12.52 9.28 -27.80
C GLU A 765 -12.15 7.98 -27.07
N GLU A 766 -13.12 7.09 -26.86
CA GLU A 766 -12.86 5.77 -26.25
C GLU A 766 -12.01 4.89 -27.17
N LEU A 767 -12.23 4.94 -28.49
CA LEU A 767 -11.41 4.22 -29.46
C LEU A 767 -9.97 4.76 -29.50
N ASP A 768 -9.78 6.09 -29.57
CA ASP A 768 -8.45 6.69 -29.52
C ASP A 768 -7.72 6.36 -28.21
N PHE A 769 -8.44 6.33 -27.08
CA PHE A 769 -7.88 5.88 -25.82
C PHE A 769 -7.35 4.43 -25.92
N LEU A 770 -8.17 3.49 -26.41
CA LEU A 770 -7.80 2.09 -26.51
C LEU A 770 -6.62 1.86 -27.46
N ILE A 771 -6.65 2.45 -28.67
CA ILE A 771 -5.59 2.32 -29.67
C ILE A 771 -4.24 2.78 -29.11
N ASN A 772 -4.24 3.79 -28.24
CA ASN A 772 -3.05 4.38 -27.67
C ASN A 772 -2.74 3.89 -26.25
N TYR A 773 -3.52 2.97 -25.70
CA TYR A 773 -3.30 2.43 -24.36
C TYR A 773 -1.96 1.69 -24.29
N ASP A 774 -1.08 2.18 -23.41
CA ASP A 774 0.31 1.75 -23.24
C ASP A 774 1.19 1.84 -24.51
N VAL A 775 0.84 2.68 -25.50
CA VAL A 775 1.57 2.72 -26.78
C VAL A 775 3.07 2.99 -26.60
N LYS A 776 3.43 3.84 -25.64
CA LYS A 776 4.82 4.13 -25.24
C LYS A 776 5.61 2.87 -24.90
N TYR A 777 5.01 1.91 -24.20
CA TYR A 777 5.65 0.66 -23.79
C TYR A 777 5.52 -0.46 -24.83
N ARG A 778 4.49 -0.38 -25.68
CA ARG A 778 4.17 -1.42 -26.67
C ARG A 778 4.87 -1.23 -28.01
N VAL A 779 5.24 0.01 -28.35
CA VAL A 779 5.78 0.41 -29.66
C VAL A 779 7.06 1.26 -29.55
N GLY A 780 7.37 1.85 -28.39
CA GLY A 780 8.44 2.85 -28.21
C GLY A 780 9.87 2.41 -28.58
N ASP A 781 10.74 3.42 -28.71
CA ASP A 781 12.18 3.28 -29.00
C ASP A 781 12.90 2.58 -27.84
N ASP A 782 12.87 1.25 -27.83
CA ASP A 782 13.97 0.39 -27.41
C ASP A 782 13.56 -1.06 -27.67
N GLY A 783 14.10 -1.61 -28.75
CA GLY A 783 14.04 -3.03 -29.07
C GLY A 783 14.90 -3.91 -28.14
N ASP A 784 15.07 -3.53 -26.88
CA ASP A 784 16.02 -4.15 -25.94
C ASP A 784 15.39 -4.99 -24.82
N ASP A 785 14.06 -5.20 -24.84
CA ASP A 785 13.36 -6.04 -23.85
C ASP A 785 12.68 -7.28 -24.51
N GLU A 786 13.49 -8.18 -25.11
CA GLU A 786 13.12 -9.57 -25.47
C GLU A 786 13.61 -10.63 -24.46
#